data_AF-A0A3M1JWF0-F1
#
_entry.id   AF-A0A3M1JWF0-F1
#
_cell.length_a   1.000
_cell.length_b   1.000
_cell.length_c   1.000
_cell.angle_alpha   90.00
_cell.angle_beta   90.00
_cell.angle_gamma   90.00
#
_symmetry.space_group_name_H-M   'P 1'
#
loop_
_entity.id
_entity.type
_entity.pdbx_description
1 polymer ?
#
loop_
_entity_poly.entity_id
_entity_poly.type
_entity_poly.pdbx_seq_one_letter_code
_entity_poly.pdbx_strand_id
1 'polypeptide(L)'
;MRELEGLFNAFLESSQPDEVLACCVASKIGAQTPREIIAILQDHIRAAISEEPSRREQRFKDLGYRYYQSGSPIVNIIAILNFFHQGFLQSLADTGLLNRYFNQVNEFFNELKNDTTKGYLHKDLDELEFVFMSEFKNREALSPHMKWVQTVAQAIRSDNPDLLDAAREMKQDLDEWLSRPETLVLLGDEQDWVRILHNSIEQLVTTLAQDYPSRNYLQMFILAKEIGKKTLYFLHTLNDLYLSFLENREKRFVEFIYNAMAADRLSHVAVLYVKNLEAMTRIWGEQVRGMIQERVAEAVSRATATVSVGAFVMEGQKGRFYIFFPDRYGASLVGPVRKLKKQLEDIAFDFEGNTIAFRATVACVGFLKGESLSRDLIQKLISFITTKADLSQDAFYNLEAKEKKPVIESIIRSYKEIQFIQNTLNEKNLELFFQPVVEMESREVYNLEALARIVTPDAIISAKEFIQTVYDLGMILKLDSLVFELIRDYRDKIREVTDKIFLNVSPFSLKSANFRNILNKTVAELKRVGLTLTIELTEQAILENVDVIRFINEHYGVKFAIDDFGTGYSSLYTVASLSQSGAVAYLKVDGEMIRGMESSPETFKVVNTIVNMSYALRLQTIPEYVENEQIATRLMEMGCKIGQGNYFCPPSPIDSIRNL
;
A
#
# COMPACT_ATOMS: atom_id res chain seq x y z
N MET A 1 26.05 -29.66 57.54
CA MET A 1 25.74 -29.66 56.09
C MET A 1 24.33 -29.14 55.84
N ARG A 2 23.26 -29.83 56.25
CA ARG A 2 21.87 -29.30 56.09
C ARG A 2 21.59 -27.95 56.77
N GLU A 3 22.20 -27.67 57.92
CA GLU A 3 22.05 -26.37 58.61
C GLU A 3 22.90 -25.25 57.98
N LEU A 4 24.03 -25.59 57.36
CA LEU A 4 24.92 -24.63 56.70
C LEU A 4 24.49 -24.34 55.27
N GLU A 5 24.00 -25.36 54.57
CA GLU A 5 23.21 -25.25 53.35
C GLU A 5 21.92 -24.48 53.63
N GLY A 6 21.34 -24.62 54.83
CA GLY A 6 20.22 -23.80 55.32
C GLY A 6 20.58 -22.33 55.58
N LEU A 7 21.72 -22.04 56.21
CA LEU A 7 22.22 -20.66 56.43
C LEU A 7 22.69 -20.00 55.14
N PHE A 8 23.34 -20.76 54.26
CA PHE A 8 23.69 -20.30 52.93
C PHE A 8 22.40 -20.00 52.17
N ASN A 9 21.49 -20.97 51.98
CA ASN A 9 20.18 -20.77 51.31
C ASN A 9 19.34 -19.63 51.93
N ALA A 10 19.27 -19.49 53.25
CA ALA A 10 18.55 -18.40 53.91
C ALA A 10 19.17 -17.02 53.66
N PHE A 11 20.49 -16.95 53.47
CA PHE A 11 21.19 -15.75 53.03
C PHE A 11 20.99 -15.48 51.52
N LEU A 12 20.85 -16.52 50.70
CA LEU A 12 20.57 -16.39 49.27
C LEU A 12 19.14 -15.93 48.95
N GLU A 13 18.19 -16.24 49.83
CA GLU A 13 16.75 -16.00 49.64
C GLU A 13 16.27 -14.68 50.32
N SER A 14 17.16 -13.89 50.92
CA SER A 14 16.81 -12.66 51.65
C SER A 14 16.89 -11.39 50.79
N SER A 15 15.90 -10.52 50.94
CA SER A 15 15.80 -9.19 50.29
C SER A 15 16.58 -8.08 51.00
N GLN A 16 17.22 -8.38 52.14
CA GLN A 16 18.09 -7.46 52.89
C GLN A 16 19.36 -8.19 53.38
N PRO A 17 20.47 -8.13 52.60
CA PRO A 17 21.70 -8.89 52.89
C PRO A 17 22.35 -8.52 54.22
N ASP A 18 22.29 -7.25 54.60
CA ASP A 18 22.93 -6.71 55.81
C ASP A 18 22.23 -7.18 57.11
N GLU A 19 20.91 -7.41 57.07
CA GLU A 19 20.16 -7.96 58.21
C GLU A 19 20.41 -9.46 58.41
N VAL A 20 20.65 -10.22 57.34
CA VAL A 20 21.03 -11.64 57.49
C VAL A 20 22.46 -11.78 57.95
N LEU A 21 23.36 -10.90 57.51
CA LEU A 21 24.71 -10.80 58.06
C LEU A 21 24.67 -10.41 59.54
N ALA A 22 23.81 -9.46 59.91
CA ALA A 22 23.55 -9.12 61.30
C ALA A 22 22.92 -10.28 62.07
N CYS A 23 22.02 -11.10 61.50
CA CYS A 23 21.45 -12.28 62.15
C CYS A 23 22.42 -13.47 62.25
N CYS A 24 23.31 -13.65 61.27
CA CYS A 24 24.44 -14.59 61.34
C CYS A 24 25.44 -14.19 62.44
N VAL A 25 25.55 -12.89 62.73
CA VAL A 25 26.35 -12.34 63.82
C VAL A 25 25.56 -12.26 65.15
N ALA A 26 24.24 -12.11 65.13
CA ALA A 26 23.44 -11.69 66.30
C ALA A 26 22.31 -12.63 66.74
N SER A 27 21.90 -13.66 65.99
CA SER A 27 20.78 -14.51 66.43
C SER A 27 21.02 -16.01 66.24
N LYS A 28 21.35 -16.64 67.38
CA LYS A 28 21.41 -18.08 67.67
C LYS A 28 22.62 -18.87 67.19
N ILE A 29 23.79 -18.23 67.24
CA ILE A 29 25.03 -18.91 67.66
C ILE A 29 25.17 -18.70 69.16
N GLY A 30 24.18 -19.21 69.90
CA GLY A 30 24.24 -19.24 71.35
C GLY A 30 25.24 -20.31 71.75
N ALA A 31 26.44 -19.86 72.12
CA ALA A 31 27.56 -20.66 72.64
C ALA A 31 28.54 -21.28 71.63
N GLN A 32 28.83 -20.62 70.49
CA GLN A 32 30.02 -20.96 69.72
C GLN A 32 30.89 -19.74 69.44
N THR A 33 32.18 -19.84 69.78
CA THR A 33 33.15 -18.77 69.54
C THR A 33 33.37 -18.58 68.03
N PRO A 34 33.84 -17.41 67.54
CA PRO A 34 34.22 -17.23 66.13
C PRO A 34 35.12 -18.36 65.60
N ARG A 35 35.99 -18.92 66.46
CA ARG A 35 36.81 -20.10 66.18
C ARG A 35 36.02 -21.36 65.82
N GLU A 36 34.86 -21.58 66.43
CA GLU A 36 34.01 -22.76 66.19
C GLU A 36 33.21 -22.63 64.88
N ILE A 37 32.73 -21.43 64.56
CA ILE A 37 32.12 -21.13 63.25
C ILE A 37 33.15 -21.35 62.13
N ILE A 38 34.37 -20.86 62.36
CA ILE A 38 35.51 -21.06 61.47
C ILE A 38 35.85 -22.55 61.33
N ALA A 39 35.86 -23.33 62.42
CA ALA A 39 36.14 -24.77 62.37
C ALA A 39 35.05 -25.54 61.60
N ILE A 40 33.79 -25.17 61.78
CA ILE A 40 32.67 -25.75 61.04
C ILE A 40 32.78 -25.38 59.55
N LEU A 41 33.07 -24.13 59.22
CA LEU A 41 33.31 -23.69 57.83
C LEU A 41 34.53 -24.39 57.21
N GLN A 42 35.59 -24.61 57.99
CA GLN A 42 36.77 -25.37 57.57
C GLN A 42 36.41 -26.83 57.25
N ASP A 43 35.58 -27.49 58.04
CA ASP A 43 35.17 -28.87 57.79
C ASP A 43 34.21 -29.00 56.61
N HIS A 44 33.36 -28.00 56.37
CA HIS A 44 32.49 -27.96 55.19
C HIS A 44 33.24 -27.63 53.92
N ILE A 45 34.23 -26.73 53.96
CA ILE A 45 35.12 -26.47 52.83
C ILE A 45 36.02 -27.68 52.60
N ARG A 46 36.51 -28.39 53.63
CA ARG A 46 37.22 -29.67 53.46
C ARG A 46 36.33 -30.73 52.81
N ALA A 47 35.08 -30.84 53.23
CA ALA A 47 34.10 -31.75 52.62
C ALA A 47 33.81 -31.37 51.16
N ALA A 48 33.69 -30.07 50.87
CA ALA A 48 33.49 -29.57 49.51
C ALA A 48 34.74 -29.76 48.64
N ILE A 49 35.94 -29.54 49.16
CA ILE A 49 37.24 -29.83 48.50
C ILE A 49 37.39 -31.33 48.23
N SER A 50 36.85 -32.19 49.10
CA SER A 50 36.87 -33.65 48.96
C SER A 50 35.76 -34.20 48.06
N GLU A 51 34.85 -33.35 47.57
CA GLU A 51 33.78 -33.72 46.66
C GLU A 51 34.28 -33.88 45.22
N GLU A 52 33.72 -34.84 44.48
CA GLU A 52 33.90 -34.99 43.04
C GLU A 52 33.71 -33.65 42.30
N PRO A 53 34.71 -33.19 41.50
CA PRO A 53 34.66 -31.88 40.83
C PRO A 53 33.41 -31.64 39.99
N SER A 54 32.92 -32.66 39.27
CA SER A 54 31.71 -32.58 38.43
C SER A 54 30.44 -32.33 39.23
N ARG A 55 30.32 -32.93 40.42
CA ARG A 55 29.17 -32.75 41.31
C ARG A 55 29.19 -31.36 41.96
N ARG A 56 30.39 -30.87 42.28
CA ARG A 56 30.62 -29.53 42.82
C ARG A 56 30.24 -28.45 41.81
N GLU A 57 30.72 -28.58 40.57
CA GLU A 57 30.38 -27.67 39.46
C GLU A 57 28.87 -27.58 39.27
N GLN A 58 28.17 -28.72 39.19
CA GLN A 58 26.72 -28.73 39.02
C GLN A 58 25.99 -28.04 40.18
N ARG A 59 26.42 -28.24 41.43
CA ARG A 59 25.80 -27.57 42.59
C ARG A 59 26.00 -26.05 42.55
N PHE A 60 27.20 -25.58 42.18
CA PHE A 60 27.47 -24.14 42.07
C PHE A 60 26.73 -23.51 40.89
N LYS A 61 26.56 -24.24 39.80
CA LYS A 61 25.70 -23.85 38.68
C LYS A 61 24.23 -23.73 39.11
N ASP A 62 23.69 -24.71 39.82
CA ASP A 62 22.29 -24.67 40.32
C ASP A 62 22.06 -23.52 41.31
N LEU A 63 23.08 -23.20 42.10
CA LEU A 63 23.12 -22.03 42.96
C LEU A 63 22.97 -20.73 42.14
N GLY A 64 23.79 -20.55 41.12
CA GLY A 64 23.68 -19.40 40.21
C GLY A 64 22.32 -19.29 39.54
N TYR A 65 21.78 -20.42 39.09
CA TYR A 65 20.47 -20.50 38.46
C TYR A 65 19.34 -19.97 39.37
N ARG A 66 19.28 -20.44 40.63
CA ARG A 66 18.26 -20.01 41.61
C ARG A 66 18.34 -18.51 41.91
N TYR A 67 19.56 -17.99 42.00
CA TYR A 67 19.76 -16.57 42.24
C TYR A 67 19.34 -15.69 41.09
N TYR A 68 19.64 -16.09 39.86
CA TYR A 68 19.13 -15.40 38.68
C TYR A 68 17.58 -15.35 38.74
N GLN A 69 16.92 -16.47 39.06
CA GLN A 69 15.46 -16.53 39.16
C GLN A 69 14.87 -15.62 40.25
N SER A 70 15.62 -15.34 41.31
CA SER A 70 15.21 -14.38 42.35
C SER A 70 15.28 -12.91 41.88
N GLY A 71 15.82 -12.64 40.69
CA GLY A 71 16.03 -11.30 40.16
C GLY A 71 17.29 -10.60 40.69
N SER A 72 18.19 -11.33 41.35
CA SER A 72 19.41 -10.76 41.91
C SER A 72 20.45 -10.49 40.81
N PRO A 73 21.03 -9.28 40.73
CA PRO A 73 22.11 -8.99 39.79
C PRO A 73 23.38 -9.81 40.07
N ILE A 74 24.09 -10.23 39.03
CA ILE A 74 25.36 -10.98 39.17
C ILE A 74 26.42 -10.23 39.99
N VAL A 75 26.42 -8.90 39.94
CA VAL A 75 27.36 -8.08 40.71
C VAL A 75 27.17 -8.30 42.21
N ASN A 76 25.93 -8.52 42.66
CA ASN A 76 25.62 -8.76 44.07
C ASN A 76 26.17 -10.12 44.52
N ILE A 77 25.95 -11.19 43.74
CA ILE A 77 26.49 -12.51 44.09
C ILE A 77 28.02 -12.51 44.10
N ILE A 78 28.65 -11.84 43.14
CA ILE A 78 30.12 -11.74 43.10
C ILE A 78 30.66 -10.92 44.27
N ALA A 79 30.01 -9.80 44.63
CA ALA A 79 30.39 -9.00 45.80
C ALA A 79 30.28 -9.81 47.10
N ILE A 80 29.18 -10.55 47.27
CA ILE A 80 28.95 -11.49 48.36
C ILE A 80 30.07 -12.54 48.44
N LEU A 81 30.36 -13.22 47.32
CA LEU A 81 31.37 -14.27 47.28
C LEU A 81 32.77 -13.72 47.58
N ASN A 82 33.09 -12.51 47.12
CA ASN A 82 34.35 -11.84 47.45
C ASN A 82 34.44 -11.47 48.93
N PHE A 83 33.34 -11.01 49.54
CA PHE A 83 33.29 -10.72 50.97
C PHE A 83 33.54 -11.98 51.81
N PHE A 84 32.89 -13.10 51.46
CA PHE A 84 33.15 -14.40 52.10
C PHE A 84 34.58 -14.88 51.91
N HIS A 85 35.13 -14.71 50.70
CA HIS A 85 36.51 -15.06 50.39
C HIS A 85 37.50 -14.31 51.28
N GLN A 86 37.35 -12.98 51.39
CA GLN A 86 38.21 -12.15 52.25
C GLN A 86 38.06 -12.49 53.74
N GLY A 87 36.84 -12.67 54.24
CA GLY A 87 36.60 -13.08 55.62
C GLY A 87 37.23 -14.43 55.97
N PHE A 88 37.20 -15.38 55.03
CA PHE A 88 37.81 -16.70 55.23
C PHE A 88 39.35 -16.63 55.24
N LEU A 89 39.96 -15.82 54.35
CA LEU A 89 41.40 -15.60 54.36
C LEU A 89 41.87 -14.93 55.66
N GLN A 90 41.14 -13.92 56.14
CA GLN A 90 41.46 -13.25 57.41
C GLN A 90 41.40 -14.23 58.59
N SER A 91 40.36 -15.07 58.63
CA SER A 91 40.22 -16.13 59.63
C SER A 91 41.38 -17.13 59.62
N LEU A 92 41.85 -17.54 58.44
CA LEU A 92 43.02 -18.41 58.31
C LEU A 92 44.31 -17.72 58.75
N ALA A 93 44.43 -16.42 58.53
CA ALA A 93 45.55 -15.61 59.02
C ALA A 93 45.57 -15.57 60.55
N ASP A 94 44.43 -15.28 61.19
CA ASP A 94 44.26 -15.20 62.64
C ASP A 94 44.52 -16.53 63.35
N THR A 95 44.37 -17.65 62.64
CA THR A 95 44.63 -19.02 63.14
C THR A 95 46.00 -19.58 62.75
N GLY A 96 46.83 -18.82 62.01
CA GLY A 96 48.16 -19.26 61.56
C GLY A 96 48.14 -20.35 60.47
N LEU A 97 46.99 -20.62 59.87
CA LEU A 97 46.77 -21.67 58.88
C LEU A 97 46.81 -21.18 57.43
N LEU A 98 46.92 -19.86 57.22
CA LEU A 98 46.87 -19.23 55.89
C LEU A 98 47.84 -19.87 54.91
N ASN A 99 49.13 -19.95 55.24
CA ASN A 99 50.16 -20.49 54.33
C ASN A 99 49.91 -21.94 53.91
N ARG A 100 49.17 -22.72 54.72
CA ARG A 100 48.86 -24.12 54.44
C ARG A 100 47.69 -24.29 53.48
N TYR A 101 46.70 -23.41 53.55
CA TYR A 101 45.42 -23.57 52.82
C TYR A 101 45.14 -22.45 51.80
N PHE A 102 46.00 -21.44 51.69
CA PHE A 102 45.80 -20.27 50.81
C PHE A 102 45.43 -20.65 49.38
N ASN A 103 46.19 -21.54 48.74
CA ASN A 103 45.95 -21.95 47.35
C ASN A 103 44.61 -22.67 47.20
N GLN A 104 44.29 -23.62 48.08
CA GLN A 104 43.06 -24.41 48.03
C GLN A 104 41.82 -23.54 48.23
N VAL A 105 41.89 -22.55 49.11
CA VAL A 105 40.80 -21.59 49.35
C VAL A 105 40.62 -20.68 48.15
N ASN A 106 41.71 -20.14 47.58
CA ASN A 106 41.61 -19.29 46.40
C ASN A 106 41.04 -20.04 45.20
N GLU A 107 41.50 -21.27 44.98
CA GLU A 107 41.00 -22.15 43.92
C GLU A 107 39.51 -22.44 44.12
N PHE A 108 39.10 -22.84 45.34
CA PHE A 108 37.69 -23.07 45.67
C PHE A 108 36.79 -21.85 45.42
N PHE A 109 37.18 -20.66 45.90
CA PHE A 109 36.36 -19.46 45.71
C PHE A 109 36.37 -19.01 44.24
N ASN A 110 37.43 -19.25 43.49
CA ASN A 110 37.46 -18.99 42.05
C ASN A 110 36.55 -19.95 41.29
N GLU A 111 36.58 -21.27 41.58
CA GLU A 111 35.64 -22.25 41.05
C GLU A 111 34.19 -21.86 41.38
N LEU A 112 33.91 -21.54 42.65
CA LEU A 112 32.57 -21.14 43.11
C LEU A 112 32.05 -19.92 42.35
N LYS A 113 32.86 -18.85 42.20
CA LYS A 113 32.48 -17.65 41.43
C LYS A 113 32.24 -18.00 39.96
N ASN A 114 33.11 -18.81 39.38
CA ASN A 114 33.05 -19.15 37.96
C ASN A 114 31.82 -20.01 37.64
N ASP A 115 31.59 -21.08 38.40
CA ASP A 115 30.48 -22.03 38.19
C ASP A 115 29.12 -21.42 38.56
N THR A 116 29.07 -20.56 39.59
CA THR A 116 27.87 -19.76 39.88
C THR A 116 27.55 -18.84 38.71
N THR A 117 28.56 -18.24 38.08
CA THR A 117 28.37 -17.42 36.89
C THR A 117 27.93 -18.25 35.68
N LYS A 118 28.43 -19.48 35.54
CA LYS A 118 27.93 -20.45 34.55
C LYS A 118 26.43 -20.68 34.71
N GLY A 119 25.94 -20.79 35.95
CA GLY A 119 24.51 -20.85 36.26
C GLY A 119 23.70 -19.66 35.75
N TYR A 120 24.20 -18.43 35.97
CA TYR A 120 23.60 -17.20 35.45
C TYR A 120 23.57 -17.17 33.91
N LEU A 121 24.68 -17.53 33.26
CA LEU A 121 24.80 -17.58 31.80
C LEU A 121 23.79 -18.55 31.18
N HIS A 122 23.67 -19.76 31.71
CA HIS A 122 22.71 -20.74 31.20
C HIS A 122 21.27 -20.23 31.31
N LYS A 123 20.92 -19.61 32.44
CA LYS A 123 19.57 -19.11 32.67
C LYS A 123 19.21 -17.91 31.77
N ASP A 124 20.14 -16.98 31.58
CA ASP A 124 19.96 -15.82 30.69
C ASP A 124 19.73 -16.26 29.24
N LEU A 125 20.47 -17.27 28.78
CA LEU A 125 20.27 -17.85 27.44
C LEU A 125 18.92 -18.54 27.28
N ASP A 126 18.40 -19.19 28.33
CA ASP A 126 17.07 -19.80 28.31
C ASP A 126 15.96 -18.76 28.15
N GLU A 127 16.09 -17.62 28.81
CA GLU A 127 15.12 -16.53 28.69
C GLU A 127 15.21 -15.83 27.33
N LEU A 128 16.43 -15.59 26.83
CA LEU A 128 16.65 -15.04 25.50
C LEU A 128 16.03 -15.92 24.41
N GLU A 129 16.28 -17.23 24.44
CA GLU A 129 15.69 -18.16 23.48
C GLU A 129 14.15 -18.16 23.55
N PHE A 130 13.59 -18.14 24.77
CA PHE A 130 12.13 -18.05 24.93
C PHE A 130 11.56 -16.77 24.33
N VAL A 131 12.20 -15.62 24.53
CA VAL A 131 11.78 -14.34 23.92
C VAL A 131 11.85 -14.43 22.40
N PHE A 132 12.95 -14.93 21.84
CA PHE A 132 13.08 -15.10 20.39
C PHE A 132 11.99 -16.03 19.80
N MET A 133 11.70 -17.14 20.49
CA MET A 133 10.74 -18.15 20.05
C MET A 133 9.28 -17.75 20.26
N SER A 134 9.00 -16.80 21.15
CA SER A 134 7.64 -16.29 21.38
C SER A 134 7.31 -15.12 20.46
N GLU A 135 8.24 -14.18 20.28
CA GLU A 135 8.00 -12.95 19.51
C GLU A 135 8.13 -13.15 17.98
N PHE A 136 9.01 -14.03 17.51
CA PHE A 136 9.36 -14.13 16.09
C PHE A 136 8.98 -15.45 15.41
N LYS A 137 8.26 -16.35 16.10
CA LYS A 137 7.95 -17.72 15.65
C LYS A 137 7.38 -17.85 14.22
N ASN A 138 6.59 -16.86 13.79
CA ASN A 138 5.85 -16.90 12.52
C ASN A 138 6.49 -15.99 11.43
N ARG A 139 7.76 -15.58 11.60
CA ARG A 139 8.45 -14.69 10.66
C ARG A 139 9.41 -15.47 9.77
N GLU A 140 8.87 -16.18 8.78
CA GLU A 140 9.67 -17.00 7.83
C GLU A 140 10.78 -16.20 7.12
N ALA A 141 10.54 -14.92 6.82
CA ALA A 141 11.52 -14.03 6.20
C ALA A 141 12.78 -13.79 7.06
N LEU A 142 12.68 -13.98 8.39
CA LEU A 142 13.77 -13.83 9.36
C LEU A 142 14.40 -15.17 9.76
N SER A 143 13.94 -16.27 9.16
CA SER A 143 14.30 -17.64 9.53
C SER A 143 15.82 -17.92 9.55
N PRO A 144 16.64 -17.46 8.58
CA PRO A 144 18.08 -17.69 8.62
C PRO A 144 18.75 -17.07 9.85
N HIS A 145 18.33 -15.86 10.22
CA HIS A 145 18.85 -15.17 11.40
C HIS A 145 18.40 -15.80 12.71
N MET A 146 17.14 -16.23 12.79
CA MET A 146 16.64 -16.95 13.97
C MET A 146 17.39 -18.27 14.17
N LYS A 147 17.68 -19.01 13.09
CA LYS A 147 18.52 -20.21 13.15
C LYS A 147 19.93 -19.90 13.66
N TRP A 148 20.54 -18.81 13.19
CA TRP A 148 21.87 -18.41 13.65
C TRP A 148 21.94 -18.13 15.15
N VAL A 149 20.97 -17.37 15.67
CA VAL A 149 20.88 -17.07 17.10
C VAL A 149 20.68 -18.33 17.93
N GLN A 150 19.86 -19.28 17.44
CA GLN A 150 19.69 -20.59 18.06
C GLN A 150 20.99 -21.39 18.10
N THR A 151 21.75 -21.41 17.00
CA THR A 151 23.05 -22.10 16.94
C THR A 151 24.04 -21.51 17.95
N VAL A 152 24.12 -20.18 18.06
CA VAL A 152 24.98 -19.51 19.06
C VAL A 152 24.55 -19.88 20.49
N ALA A 153 23.24 -19.81 20.79
CA ALA A 153 22.73 -20.17 22.11
C ALA A 153 22.98 -21.65 22.47
N GLN A 154 22.80 -22.55 21.51
CA GLN A 154 23.05 -23.98 21.67
C GLN A 154 24.53 -24.31 21.87
N ALA A 155 25.42 -23.61 21.17
CA ALA A 155 26.86 -23.77 21.32
C ALA A 155 27.33 -23.46 22.75
N ILE A 156 26.82 -22.37 23.32
CA ILE A 156 27.15 -21.96 24.69
C ILE A 156 26.59 -22.95 25.72
N ARG A 157 25.40 -23.51 25.49
CA ARG A 157 24.77 -24.48 26.42
C ARG A 157 25.45 -25.83 26.49
N SER A 158 25.90 -26.33 25.33
CA SER A 158 26.42 -27.69 25.18
C SER A 158 27.91 -27.81 25.46
N ASP A 159 28.53 -26.71 25.90
CA ASP A 159 29.97 -26.58 26.08
C ASP A 159 30.78 -27.03 24.83
N ASN A 160 30.24 -26.83 23.62
CA ASN A 160 30.78 -27.41 22.39
C ASN A 160 31.44 -26.33 21.47
N PRO A 161 32.79 -26.34 21.32
CA PRO A 161 33.51 -25.39 20.48
C PRO A 161 33.17 -25.54 18.99
N ASP A 162 32.85 -26.74 18.51
CA ASP A 162 32.57 -27.00 17.09
C ASP A 162 31.29 -26.28 16.63
N LEU A 163 30.33 -26.07 17.54
CA LEU A 163 29.11 -25.30 17.27
C LEU A 163 29.36 -23.78 17.20
N LEU A 164 30.43 -23.28 17.83
CA LEU A 164 30.86 -21.88 17.69
C LEU A 164 31.52 -21.63 16.33
N ASP A 165 32.22 -22.63 15.78
CA ASP A 165 32.73 -22.55 14.41
C ASP A 165 31.60 -22.64 13.36
N ALA A 166 30.56 -23.45 13.61
CA ALA A 166 29.36 -23.46 12.76
C ALA A 166 28.65 -22.09 12.72
N ALA A 167 28.68 -21.33 13.82
CA ALA A 167 28.15 -19.96 13.86
C ALA A 167 28.93 -18.96 12.99
N ARG A 168 30.18 -19.28 12.59
CA ARG A 168 30.99 -18.48 11.65
C ARG A 168 30.62 -18.74 10.19
N GLU A 169 30.22 -19.96 9.85
CA GLU A 169 29.80 -20.33 8.48
C GLU A 169 28.51 -19.61 8.06
N MET A 170 27.63 -19.26 9.01
CA MET A 170 26.36 -18.57 8.77
C MET A 170 26.49 -17.11 8.28
N LYS A 171 27.70 -16.52 8.27
CA LYS A 171 27.96 -15.25 7.55
C LYS A 171 27.65 -15.40 6.06
N GLN A 172 27.99 -16.56 5.48
CA GLN A 172 27.71 -16.87 4.09
C GLN A 172 26.21 -16.95 3.85
N ASP A 173 25.45 -17.51 4.78
CA ASP A 173 23.98 -17.58 4.72
C ASP A 173 23.34 -16.18 4.75
N LEU A 174 23.90 -15.24 5.53
CA LEU A 174 23.42 -13.86 5.52
C LEU A 174 23.75 -13.16 4.20
N ASP A 175 25.00 -13.24 3.76
CA ASP A 175 25.39 -12.59 2.51
C ASP A 175 24.58 -13.14 1.33
N GLU A 176 24.29 -14.45 1.35
CA GLU A 176 23.33 -15.07 0.44
C GLU A 176 21.94 -14.46 0.61
N TRP A 177 21.39 -14.39 1.83
CA TRP A 177 20.06 -13.82 2.09
C TRP A 177 19.93 -12.35 1.68
N LEU A 178 20.92 -11.50 1.97
CA LEU A 178 20.98 -10.10 1.56
C LEU A 178 21.12 -9.95 0.04
N SER A 179 21.77 -10.91 -0.62
CA SER A 179 21.87 -10.91 -2.08
C SER A 179 20.58 -11.30 -2.80
N ARG A 180 19.62 -11.92 -2.07
CA ARG A 180 18.33 -12.32 -2.65
C ARG A 180 17.54 -11.08 -3.06
N PRO A 181 17.05 -11.01 -4.31
CA PRO A 181 16.32 -9.84 -4.76
C PRO A 181 15.08 -9.50 -3.92
N GLU A 182 14.36 -10.49 -3.40
CA GLU A 182 13.22 -10.31 -2.49
C GLU A 182 13.62 -9.54 -1.23
N THR A 183 14.79 -9.87 -0.67
CA THR A 183 15.38 -9.18 0.47
C THR A 183 15.79 -7.76 0.10
N LEU A 184 16.34 -7.54 -1.10
CA LEU A 184 16.69 -6.21 -1.57
C LEU A 184 15.45 -5.29 -1.66
N VAL A 185 14.32 -5.80 -2.15
CA VAL A 185 13.05 -5.02 -2.14
C VAL A 185 12.56 -4.78 -0.72
N LEU A 186 12.63 -5.79 0.15
CA LEU A 186 12.21 -5.69 1.55
C LEU A 186 13.00 -4.63 2.30
N LEU A 187 14.33 -4.64 2.20
CA LEU A 187 15.21 -3.74 2.95
C LEU A 187 15.29 -2.35 2.31
N GLY A 188 15.26 -2.23 0.98
CA GLY A 188 15.46 -0.96 0.29
C GLY A 188 16.87 -0.41 0.59
N ASP A 189 16.96 0.85 1.01
CA ASP A 189 18.23 1.53 1.29
C ASP A 189 18.88 1.10 2.63
N GLU A 190 18.17 0.32 3.46
CA GLU A 190 18.59 -0.05 4.82
C GLU A 190 19.50 -1.29 4.87
N GLN A 191 19.92 -1.80 3.70
CA GLN A 191 20.75 -3.00 3.58
C GLN A 191 22.10 -2.85 4.29
N ASP A 192 22.76 -1.71 4.09
CA ASP A 192 24.05 -1.43 4.73
C ASP A 192 23.91 -1.41 6.25
N TRP A 193 22.81 -0.83 6.75
CA TRP A 193 22.54 -0.77 8.18
C TRP A 193 22.33 -2.16 8.78
N VAL A 194 21.53 -3.01 8.12
CA VAL A 194 21.35 -4.43 8.50
C VAL A 194 22.69 -5.17 8.51
N ARG A 195 23.55 -4.93 7.51
CA ARG A 195 24.87 -5.56 7.44
C ARG A 195 25.80 -5.11 8.56
N ILE A 196 25.80 -3.81 8.90
CA ILE A 196 26.57 -3.25 10.02
C ILE A 196 26.12 -3.88 11.34
N LEU A 197 24.81 -3.97 11.58
CA LEU A 197 24.28 -4.57 12.81
C LEU A 197 24.65 -6.05 12.92
N HIS A 198 24.50 -6.81 11.84
CA HIS A 198 24.89 -8.22 11.85
C HIS A 198 26.39 -8.41 12.12
N ASN A 199 27.26 -7.67 11.42
CA ASN A 199 28.70 -7.72 11.63
C ASN A 199 29.09 -7.39 13.08
N SER A 200 28.37 -6.46 13.72
CA SER A 200 28.59 -6.14 15.14
C SER A 200 28.26 -7.32 16.07
N ILE A 201 27.24 -8.14 15.75
CA ILE A 201 26.90 -9.32 16.55
C ILE A 201 27.91 -10.45 16.27
N GLU A 202 28.30 -10.66 15.00
CA GLU A 202 29.33 -11.62 14.59
C GLU A 202 30.66 -11.40 15.34
N GLN A 203 31.10 -10.14 15.48
CA GLN A 203 32.31 -9.79 16.22
C GLN A 203 32.24 -10.19 17.70
N LEU A 204 31.08 -10.02 18.34
CA LEU A 204 30.88 -10.42 19.73
C LEU A 204 30.89 -11.95 19.89
N VAL A 205 30.23 -12.67 18.98
CA VAL A 205 30.25 -14.15 18.96
C VAL A 205 31.67 -14.66 18.74
N THR A 206 32.44 -14.02 17.85
CA THR A 206 33.84 -14.37 17.60
C THR A 206 34.70 -14.16 18.84
N THR A 207 34.49 -13.05 19.56
CA THR A 207 35.19 -12.77 20.83
C THR A 207 34.83 -13.80 21.89
N LEU A 208 33.54 -14.14 22.01
CA LEU A 208 33.06 -15.18 22.94
C LEU A 208 33.70 -16.55 22.65
N ALA A 209 33.85 -16.91 21.37
CA ALA A 209 34.49 -18.15 20.95
C ALA A 209 36.00 -18.18 21.28
N GLN A 210 36.70 -17.05 21.14
CA GLN A 210 38.12 -16.93 21.48
C GLN A 210 38.37 -17.01 22.99
N ASP A 211 37.49 -16.42 23.80
CA ASP A 211 37.59 -16.45 25.26
C ASP A 211 37.13 -17.80 25.85
N TYR A 212 36.44 -18.62 25.07
CA TYR A 212 35.86 -19.89 25.52
C TYR A 212 36.86 -20.85 26.21
N PRO A 213 38.09 -21.10 25.68
CA PRO A 213 39.06 -21.99 26.33
C PRO A 213 39.53 -21.49 27.70
N SER A 214 39.41 -20.18 27.98
CA SER A 214 39.79 -19.59 29.27
C SER A 214 38.80 -19.94 30.39
N ARG A 215 37.60 -20.44 30.05
CA ARG A 215 36.48 -20.73 30.96
C ARG A 215 36.15 -19.57 31.90
N ASN A 216 36.39 -18.32 31.49
CA ASN A 216 36.01 -17.14 32.27
C ASN A 216 34.51 -16.85 32.07
N TYR A 217 33.66 -17.50 32.87
CA TYR A 217 32.21 -17.42 32.68
C TYR A 217 31.66 -16.01 32.92
N LEU A 218 32.33 -15.15 33.70
CA LEU A 218 31.91 -13.75 33.90
C LEU A 218 32.06 -12.91 32.62
N GLN A 219 33.21 -13.01 31.96
CA GLN A 219 33.42 -12.39 30.65
C GLN A 219 32.39 -12.92 29.64
N MET A 220 32.18 -14.24 29.63
CA MET A 220 31.20 -14.88 28.74
C MET A 220 29.76 -14.44 29.00
N PHE A 221 29.38 -14.27 30.27
CA PHE A 221 28.06 -13.75 30.67
C PHE A 221 27.83 -12.32 30.16
N ILE A 222 28.82 -11.44 30.30
CA ILE A 222 28.73 -10.05 29.82
C ILE A 222 28.60 -10.02 28.29
N LEU A 223 29.43 -10.81 27.58
CA LEU A 223 29.36 -10.92 26.13
C LEU A 223 28.02 -11.49 25.66
N ALA A 224 27.50 -12.54 26.32
CA ALA A 224 26.20 -13.13 26.01
C ALA A 224 25.03 -12.13 26.18
N LYS A 225 25.03 -11.33 27.27
CA LYS A 225 24.07 -10.23 27.48
C LYS A 225 24.09 -9.23 26.33
N GLU A 226 25.27 -8.80 25.90
CA GLU A 226 25.40 -7.82 24.82
C GLU A 226 25.01 -8.40 23.45
N ILE A 227 25.35 -9.67 23.18
CA ILE A 227 24.88 -10.42 22.00
C ILE A 227 23.36 -10.46 21.99
N GLY A 228 22.72 -10.86 23.10
CA GLY A 228 21.26 -10.93 23.22
C GLY A 228 20.59 -9.59 22.95
N LYS A 229 21.11 -8.51 23.57
CA LYS A 229 20.60 -7.15 23.38
C LYS A 229 20.69 -6.68 21.92
N LYS A 230 21.85 -6.84 21.27
CA LYS A 230 22.03 -6.44 19.86
C LYS A 230 21.20 -7.29 18.91
N THR A 231 21.04 -8.57 19.22
CA THR A 231 20.21 -9.49 18.45
C THR A 231 18.73 -9.10 18.52
N LEU A 232 18.21 -8.79 19.71
CA LEU A 232 16.84 -8.28 19.86
C LEU A 232 16.65 -6.97 19.09
N TYR A 233 17.58 -6.04 19.23
CA TYR A 233 17.53 -4.77 18.48
C TYR A 233 17.52 -5.01 16.95
N PHE A 234 18.35 -5.94 16.47
CA PHE A 234 18.41 -6.33 15.07
C PHE A 234 17.09 -6.94 14.58
N LEU A 235 16.50 -7.87 15.33
CA LEU A 235 15.23 -8.51 14.96
C LEU A 235 14.06 -7.52 14.98
N HIS A 236 14.00 -6.61 15.95
CA HIS A 236 13.00 -5.53 15.95
C HIS A 236 13.19 -4.61 14.74
N THR A 237 14.43 -4.21 14.43
CA THR A 237 14.73 -3.40 13.24
C THR A 237 14.25 -4.09 11.97
N LEU A 238 14.54 -5.38 11.80
CA LEU A 238 14.06 -6.14 10.64
C LEU A 238 12.53 -6.27 10.61
N ASN A 239 11.87 -6.43 11.76
CA ASN A 239 10.42 -6.45 11.84
C ASN A 239 9.80 -5.10 11.45
N ASP A 240 10.38 -3.98 11.89
CA ASP A 240 9.92 -2.64 11.54
C ASP A 240 10.11 -2.36 10.05
N LEU A 241 11.23 -2.79 9.48
CA LEU A 241 11.47 -2.74 8.03
C LEU A 241 10.46 -3.59 7.26
N TYR A 242 10.13 -4.78 7.76
CA TYR A 242 9.11 -5.64 7.16
C TYR A 242 7.72 -4.98 7.19
N LEU A 243 7.31 -4.40 8.32
CA LEU A 243 6.03 -3.67 8.43
C LEU A 243 6.00 -2.45 7.50
N SER A 244 7.08 -1.65 7.46
CA SER A 244 7.25 -0.54 6.53
C SER A 244 7.15 -1.00 5.06
N PHE A 245 7.74 -2.17 4.76
CA PHE A 245 7.63 -2.79 3.45
C PHE A 245 6.18 -3.14 3.11
N LEU A 246 5.41 -3.74 4.01
CA LEU A 246 4.00 -4.07 3.78
C LEU A 246 3.15 -2.84 3.38
N GLU A 247 3.38 -1.70 4.05
CA GLU A 247 2.69 -0.44 3.77
C GLU A 247 3.10 0.18 2.43
N ASN A 248 4.38 0.06 2.07
CA ASN A 248 4.98 0.76 0.93
C ASN A 248 5.44 -0.16 -0.21
N ARG A 249 4.86 -1.38 -0.32
CA ARG A 249 5.29 -2.43 -1.26
C ARG A 249 5.47 -1.93 -2.69
N GLU A 250 4.49 -1.22 -3.24
CA GLU A 250 4.56 -0.73 -4.62
C GLU A 250 5.65 0.31 -4.83
N LYS A 251 5.86 1.21 -3.87
CA LYS A 251 6.94 2.20 -3.93
C LYS A 251 8.31 1.51 -3.88
N ARG A 252 8.50 0.57 -2.95
CA ARG A 252 9.75 -0.23 -2.84
C ARG A 252 10.02 -1.04 -4.09
N PHE A 253 8.96 -1.57 -4.73
CA PHE A 253 9.05 -2.24 -6.03
C PHE A 253 9.56 -1.30 -7.14
N VAL A 254 9.03 -0.08 -7.25
CA VAL A 254 9.49 0.91 -8.25
C VAL A 254 10.95 1.31 -7.99
N GLU A 255 11.34 1.51 -6.74
CA GLU A 255 12.74 1.76 -6.34
C GLU A 255 13.66 0.61 -6.74
N PHE A 256 13.24 -0.63 -6.51
CA PHE A 256 14.00 -1.80 -6.92
C PHE A 256 14.18 -1.86 -8.44
N ILE A 257 13.12 -1.62 -9.23
CA ILE A 257 13.23 -1.58 -10.70
C ILE A 257 14.24 -0.52 -11.12
N TYR A 258 14.12 0.68 -10.55
CA TYR A 258 15.01 1.79 -10.86
C TYR A 258 16.49 1.44 -10.60
N ASN A 259 16.79 0.89 -9.42
CA ASN A 259 18.14 0.49 -9.05
C ASN A 259 18.66 -0.69 -9.87
N ALA A 260 17.81 -1.69 -10.14
CA ALA A 260 18.19 -2.87 -10.91
C ALA A 260 18.42 -2.53 -12.39
N MET A 261 17.65 -1.60 -12.96
CA MET A 261 17.90 -1.05 -14.30
C MET A 261 19.23 -0.30 -14.36
N ALA A 262 19.48 0.59 -13.40
CA ALA A 262 20.73 1.35 -13.34
C ALA A 262 21.97 0.45 -13.20
N ALA A 263 21.83 -0.72 -12.59
CA ALA A 263 22.88 -1.72 -12.45
C ALA A 263 22.95 -2.75 -13.60
N ASP A 264 22.13 -2.61 -14.66
CA ASP A 264 22.00 -3.58 -15.75
C ASP A 264 21.60 -5.01 -15.30
N ARG A 265 20.86 -5.12 -14.20
CA ARG A 265 20.39 -6.40 -13.62
C ARG A 265 18.91 -6.68 -13.84
N LEU A 266 18.26 -5.96 -14.77
CA LEU A 266 16.82 -6.14 -15.04
C LEU A 266 16.51 -6.05 -16.52
N SER A 267 16.08 -7.17 -17.09
CA SER A 267 15.66 -7.26 -18.49
C SER A 267 14.15 -7.15 -18.67
N HIS A 268 13.33 -7.72 -17.77
CA HIS A 268 11.88 -7.68 -17.87
C HIS A 268 11.21 -7.66 -16.52
N VAL A 269 10.00 -7.11 -16.50
CA VAL A 269 9.07 -7.16 -15.37
C VAL A 269 7.73 -7.64 -15.89
N ALA A 270 7.18 -8.68 -15.27
CA ALA A 270 5.79 -9.08 -15.47
C ALA A 270 4.96 -8.80 -14.22
N VAL A 271 3.75 -8.32 -14.42
CA VAL A 271 2.77 -8.08 -13.37
C VAL A 271 1.60 -9.00 -13.61
N LEU A 272 1.35 -9.88 -12.66
CA LEU A 272 0.22 -10.77 -12.64
C LEU A 272 -0.81 -10.23 -11.65
N TYR A 273 -2.07 -10.24 -12.03
CA TYR A 273 -3.18 -9.81 -11.18
C TYR A 273 -4.24 -10.89 -11.10
N VAL A 274 -4.51 -11.39 -9.90
CA VAL A 274 -5.61 -12.32 -9.63
C VAL A 274 -6.91 -11.53 -9.55
N LYS A 275 -7.79 -11.72 -10.53
CA LYS A 275 -9.06 -11.00 -10.60
C LYS A 275 -9.95 -11.38 -9.41
N ASN A 276 -10.57 -10.37 -8.79
CA ASN A 276 -11.55 -10.52 -7.72
C ASN A 276 -11.02 -11.18 -6.43
N LEU A 277 -9.71 -11.18 -6.17
CA LEU A 277 -9.14 -11.77 -4.95
C LEU A 277 -9.78 -11.19 -3.67
N GLU A 278 -9.98 -9.88 -3.60
CA GLU A 278 -10.62 -9.23 -2.44
C GLU A 278 -12.08 -9.65 -2.26
N ALA A 279 -12.81 -9.84 -3.36
CA ALA A 279 -14.19 -10.33 -3.30
C ALA A 279 -14.22 -11.79 -2.82
N MET A 280 -13.32 -12.63 -3.32
CA MET A 280 -13.19 -14.02 -2.86
C MET A 280 -12.79 -14.10 -1.39
N THR A 281 -11.88 -13.25 -0.93
CA THR A 281 -11.47 -13.16 0.48
C THR A 281 -12.65 -12.77 1.37
N ARG A 282 -13.54 -11.89 0.90
CA ARG A 282 -14.76 -11.51 1.63
C ARG A 282 -15.78 -12.64 1.74
N ILE A 283 -15.84 -13.50 0.72
CA ILE A 283 -16.80 -14.62 0.67
C ILE A 283 -16.28 -15.82 1.47
N TRP A 284 -15.01 -16.19 1.30
CA TRP A 284 -14.44 -17.45 1.79
C TRP A 284 -13.39 -17.27 2.92
N GLY A 285 -13.08 -16.04 3.29
CA GLY A 285 -12.11 -15.72 4.35
C GLY A 285 -10.64 -15.74 3.92
N GLU A 286 -9.76 -15.45 4.90
CA GLU A 286 -8.32 -15.31 4.69
C GLU A 286 -7.61 -16.63 4.33
N GLN A 287 -8.20 -17.77 4.70
CA GLN A 287 -7.66 -19.10 4.36
C GLN A 287 -7.60 -19.33 2.85
N VAL A 288 -8.69 -19.04 2.13
CA VAL A 288 -8.72 -19.17 0.66
C VAL A 288 -7.77 -18.20 0.00
N ARG A 289 -7.61 -16.98 0.55
CA ARG A 289 -6.60 -16.03 0.06
C ARG A 289 -5.19 -16.60 0.19
N GLY A 290 -4.85 -17.16 1.35
CA GLY A 290 -3.56 -17.81 1.59
C GLY A 290 -3.31 -18.97 0.60
N MET A 291 -4.31 -19.84 0.41
CA MET A 291 -4.23 -20.94 -0.56
C MET A 291 -4.00 -20.44 -1.99
N ILE A 292 -4.70 -19.39 -2.43
CA ILE A 292 -4.48 -18.80 -3.77
C ILE A 292 -3.06 -18.25 -3.88
N GLN A 293 -2.60 -17.49 -2.88
CA GLN A 293 -1.27 -16.90 -2.88
C GLN A 293 -0.17 -17.96 -2.97
N GLU A 294 -0.27 -19.02 -2.18
CA GLU A 294 0.67 -20.15 -2.20
C GLU A 294 0.69 -20.82 -3.58
N ARG A 295 -0.47 -21.13 -4.14
CA ARG A 295 -0.59 -21.79 -5.46
C ARG A 295 -0.05 -20.92 -6.60
N VAL A 296 -0.30 -19.60 -6.55
CA VAL A 296 0.26 -18.64 -7.51
C VAL A 296 1.77 -18.58 -7.37
N ALA A 297 2.29 -18.43 -6.15
CA ALA A 297 3.73 -18.38 -5.91
C ALA A 297 4.45 -19.63 -6.42
N GLU A 298 3.92 -20.82 -6.13
CA GLU A 298 4.46 -22.08 -6.65
C GLU A 298 4.46 -22.15 -8.18
N ALA A 299 3.34 -21.79 -8.82
CA ALA A 299 3.21 -21.85 -10.26
C ALA A 299 4.18 -20.87 -10.94
N VAL A 300 4.32 -19.67 -10.40
CA VAL A 300 5.29 -18.68 -10.87
C VAL A 300 6.71 -19.22 -10.71
N SER A 301 7.10 -19.69 -9.52
CA SER A 301 8.45 -20.22 -9.25
C SER A 301 8.81 -21.38 -10.17
N ARG A 302 7.88 -22.32 -10.42
CA ARG A 302 8.09 -23.42 -11.37
C ARG A 302 8.28 -22.91 -12.80
N ALA A 303 7.50 -21.91 -13.22
CA ALA A 303 7.60 -21.35 -14.55
C ALA A 303 8.90 -20.56 -14.74
N THR A 304 9.26 -19.69 -13.80
CA THR A 304 10.44 -18.82 -13.89
C THR A 304 11.75 -19.59 -13.83
N ALA A 305 11.83 -20.67 -13.03
CA ALA A 305 13.02 -21.51 -12.92
C ALA A 305 13.49 -22.09 -14.26
N THR A 306 12.58 -22.32 -15.21
CA THR A 306 12.91 -22.83 -16.55
C THR A 306 13.29 -21.75 -17.56
N VAL A 307 13.04 -20.48 -17.23
CA VAL A 307 13.08 -19.35 -18.17
C VAL A 307 14.26 -18.43 -17.92
N SER A 308 14.58 -18.15 -16.66
CA SER A 308 15.68 -17.28 -16.27
C SER A 308 16.27 -17.72 -14.95
N VAL A 309 17.59 -17.92 -14.93
CA VAL A 309 18.35 -18.03 -13.68
C VAL A 309 18.19 -16.69 -12.94
N GLY A 310 17.88 -16.74 -11.64
CA GLY A 310 17.68 -15.54 -10.81
C GLY A 310 16.34 -14.80 -11.01
N ALA A 311 15.38 -15.34 -11.77
CA ALA A 311 14.04 -14.77 -11.77
C ALA A 311 13.31 -15.06 -10.46
N PHE A 312 12.63 -14.05 -9.93
CA PHE A 312 11.96 -14.12 -8.65
C PHE A 312 10.58 -13.47 -8.68
N VAL A 313 9.76 -13.81 -7.70
CA VAL A 313 8.39 -13.31 -7.54
C VAL A 313 8.24 -12.60 -6.21
N MET A 314 7.55 -11.47 -6.25
CA MET A 314 7.15 -10.71 -5.07
C MET A 314 5.63 -10.54 -5.07
N GLU A 315 5.02 -10.76 -3.92
CA GLU A 315 3.63 -10.42 -3.71
C GLU A 315 3.44 -8.89 -3.57
N GLY A 316 2.53 -8.34 -4.36
CA GLY A 316 2.10 -6.95 -4.33
C GLY A 316 0.92 -6.70 -3.39
N GLN A 317 0.21 -5.59 -3.65
CA GLN A 317 -1.08 -5.30 -3.02
C GLN A 317 -2.23 -5.74 -3.94
N LYS A 318 -3.43 -5.91 -3.35
CA LYS A 318 -4.68 -6.20 -4.09
C LYS A 318 -4.55 -7.36 -5.08
N GLY A 319 -3.93 -8.48 -4.68
CA GLY A 319 -3.80 -9.67 -5.54
C GLY A 319 -2.85 -9.53 -6.72
N ARG A 320 -1.95 -8.53 -6.71
CA ARG A 320 -0.86 -8.40 -7.67
C ARG A 320 0.34 -9.25 -7.27
N PHE A 321 1.04 -9.80 -8.25
CA PHE A 321 2.32 -10.48 -8.12
C PHE A 321 3.28 -9.91 -9.16
N TYR A 322 4.46 -9.52 -8.73
CA TYR A 322 5.51 -8.94 -9.56
C TYR A 322 6.58 -9.99 -9.82
N ILE A 323 6.92 -10.19 -11.07
CA ILE A 323 7.89 -11.19 -11.52
C ILE A 323 9.00 -10.45 -12.23
N PHE A 324 10.23 -10.71 -11.82
CA PHE A 324 11.40 -10.03 -12.35
C PHE A 324 12.32 -11.00 -13.07
N PHE A 325 12.91 -10.54 -14.17
CA PHE A 325 13.80 -11.35 -14.99
C PHE A 325 15.13 -10.59 -15.22
N PRO A 326 16.24 -11.01 -14.61
CA PRO A 326 17.51 -10.26 -14.69
C PRO A 326 18.24 -10.41 -16.03
N ASP A 327 18.31 -11.61 -16.60
CA ASP A 327 19.32 -11.95 -17.63
C ASP A 327 18.76 -12.27 -19.02
N ARG A 328 17.63 -11.67 -19.40
CA ARG A 328 16.90 -11.99 -20.66
C ARG A 328 16.85 -10.84 -21.65
N TYR A 329 17.88 -10.00 -21.69
CA TYR A 329 17.94 -8.89 -22.66
C TYR A 329 17.79 -9.40 -24.10
N GLY A 330 16.85 -8.80 -24.84
CA GLY A 330 16.59 -9.15 -26.25
C GLY A 330 15.81 -10.45 -26.49
N ALA A 331 15.49 -11.24 -25.44
CA ALA A 331 14.67 -12.43 -25.56
C ALA A 331 13.19 -12.11 -25.32
N SER A 332 12.28 -12.63 -26.15
CA SER A 332 10.85 -12.48 -25.92
C SER A 332 10.36 -13.40 -24.80
N LEU A 333 9.67 -12.82 -23.80
CA LEU A 333 9.04 -13.57 -22.70
C LEU A 333 7.56 -13.87 -22.93
N VAL A 334 7.00 -13.50 -24.09
CA VAL A 334 5.58 -13.68 -24.41
C VAL A 334 5.14 -15.14 -24.26
N GLY A 335 5.89 -16.07 -24.88
CA GLY A 335 5.57 -17.50 -24.84
C GLY A 335 5.55 -18.07 -23.41
N PRO A 336 6.66 -17.95 -22.65
CA PRO A 336 6.71 -18.42 -21.27
C PRO A 336 5.65 -17.79 -20.36
N VAL A 337 5.43 -16.48 -20.44
CA VAL A 337 4.47 -15.78 -19.59
C VAL A 337 3.03 -16.15 -19.95
N ARG A 338 2.71 -16.36 -21.23
CA ARG A 338 1.39 -16.86 -21.66
C ARG A 338 1.15 -18.30 -21.20
N LYS A 339 2.18 -19.15 -21.20
CA LYS A 339 2.10 -20.50 -20.64
C LYS A 339 1.81 -20.46 -19.14
N LEU A 340 2.50 -19.59 -18.40
CA LEU A 340 2.25 -19.37 -16.97
C LEU A 340 0.81 -18.91 -16.73
N LYS A 341 0.31 -17.93 -17.51
CA LYS A 341 -1.09 -17.48 -17.41
C LYS A 341 -2.06 -18.66 -17.54
N LYS A 342 -1.90 -19.50 -18.56
CA LYS A 342 -2.76 -20.67 -18.76
C LYS A 342 -2.68 -21.65 -17.59
N GLN A 343 -1.47 -21.95 -17.13
CA GLN A 343 -1.27 -22.83 -15.97
C GLN A 343 -1.95 -22.32 -14.70
N LEU A 344 -2.03 -21.00 -14.52
CA LEU A 344 -2.72 -20.38 -13.38
C LEU A 344 -4.25 -20.44 -13.52
N GLU A 345 -4.77 -20.26 -14.74
CA GLU A 345 -6.21 -20.39 -15.01
C GLU A 345 -6.71 -21.84 -14.91
N ASP A 346 -5.81 -22.82 -15.05
CA ASP A 346 -6.09 -24.24 -14.82
C ASP A 346 -6.09 -24.61 -13.31
N ILE A 347 -5.74 -23.70 -12.40
CA ILE A 347 -5.75 -23.95 -10.95
C ILE A 347 -7.19 -23.90 -10.43
N ALA A 348 -7.63 -25.03 -9.90
CA ALA A 348 -8.85 -25.13 -9.10
C ALA A 348 -8.60 -26.01 -7.87
N PHE A 349 -9.28 -25.70 -6.77
CA PHE A 349 -9.22 -26.50 -5.55
C PHE A 349 -10.54 -26.44 -4.80
N ASP A 350 -10.85 -27.46 -4.02
CA ASP A 350 -12.07 -27.51 -3.23
C ASP A 350 -11.86 -26.88 -1.85
N PHE A 351 -12.80 -26.05 -1.42
CA PHE A 351 -12.87 -25.47 -0.09
C PHE A 351 -14.33 -25.47 0.39
N GLU A 352 -14.58 -26.07 1.55
CA GLU A 352 -15.94 -26.19 2.13
C GLU A 352 -16.99 -26.74 1.14
N GLY A 353 -16.62 -27.71 0.30
CA GLY A 353 -17.51 -28.32 -0.68
C GLY A 353 -17.76 -27.49 -1.94
N ASN A 354 -17.05 -26.37 -2.12
CA ASN A 354 -17.11 -25.51 -3.30
C ASN A 354 -15.79 -25.56 -4.05
N THR A 355 -15.85 -25.68 -5.38
CA THR A 355 -14.67 -25.59 -6.23
C THR A 355 -14.31 -24.12 -6.45
N ILE A 356 -13.16 -23.71 -5.92
CA ILE A 356 -12.59 -22.38 -6.06
C ILE A 356 -11.69 -22.34 -7.29
N ALA A 357 -11.98 -21.43 -8.20
CA ALA A 357 -11.16 -21.12 -9.36
C ALA A 357 -11.05 -19.60 -9.54
N PHE A 358 -9.99 -19.13 -10.18
CA PHE A 358 -9.75 -17.71 -10.40
C PHE A 358 -9.17 -17.43 -11.77
N ARG A 359 -9.33 -16.19 -12.23
CA ARG A 359 -8.73 -15.70 -13.48
C ARG A 359 -7.56 -14.80 -13.17
N ALA A 360 -6.58 -14.78 -14.06
CA ALA A 360 -5.41 -13.91 -13.96
C ALA A 360 -5.30 -12.99 -15.17
N THR A 361 -4.95 -11.73 -14.94
CA THR A 361 -4.43 -10.83 -15.97
C THR A 361 -2.91 -10.85 -15.89
N VAL A 362 -2.21 -10.82 -17.03
CA VAL A 362 -0.75 -10.71 -17.04
C VAL A 362 -0.27 -9.62 -17.98
N ALA A 363 0.49 -8.67 -17.44
CA ALA A 363 1.17 -7.64 -18.20
C ALA A 363 2.69 -7.86 -18.14
N CYS A 364 3.42 -7.62 -19.23
CA CYS A 364 4.87 -7.76 -19.26
C CYS A 364 5.50 -6.55 -19.95
N VAL A 365 6.64 -6.08 -19.44
CA VAL A 365 7.44 -5.00 -20.04
C VAL A 365 8.91 -5.38 -20.06
N GLY A 366 9.56 -5.16 -21.21
CA GLY A 366 11.00 -5.34 -21.39
C GLY A 366 11.80 -4.04 -21.23
N PHE A 367 13.05 -4.19 -20.84
CA PHE A 367 14.05 -3.12 -20.67
C PHE A 367 15.30 -3.43 -21.49
N LEU A 368 15.92 -2.38 -22.04
CA LEU A 368 17.22 -2.48 -22.72
C LEU A 368 18.35 -2.30 -21.71
N LYS A 369 19.51 -2.87 -22.03
CA LYS A 369 20.73 -2.62 -21.26
C LYS A 369 21.15 -1.15 -21.39
N GLY A 370 21.52 -0.52 -20.27
CA GLY A 370 21.85 0.91 -20.20
C GLY A 370 20.65 1.85 -20.28
N GLU A 371 19.42 1.32 -20.23
CA GLU A 371 18.22 2.14 -20.25
C GLU A 371 18.00 2.86 -18.91
N SER A 372 17.66 4.14 -18.99
CA SER A 372 17.38 4.97 -17.82
C SER A 372 15.99 5.57 -17.91
N LEU A 373 15.15 5.29 -16.90
CA LEU A 373 13.82 5.86 -16.72
C LEU A 373 13.69 6.42 -15.31
N SER A 374 12.92 7.50 -15.14
CA SER A 374 12.61 8.02 -13.80
C SER A 374 11.65 7.07 -13.07
N ARG A 375 11.68 7.08 -11.73
CA ARG A 375 10.75 6.31 -10.87
C ARG A 375 9.29 6.57 -11.22
N ASP A 376 8.93 7.83 -11.43
CA ASP A 376 7.59 8.26 -11.83
C ASP A 376 7.19 7.63 -13.18
N LEU A 377 8.08 7.64 -14.17
CA LEU A 377 7.80 7.04 -15.48
C LEU A 377 7.70 5.51 -15.41
N ILE A 378 8.51 4.85 -14.58
CA ILE A 378 8.40 3.41 -14.31
C ILE A 378 7.02 3.08 -13.74
N GLN A 379 6.56 3.83 -12.72
CA GLN A 379 5.24 3.64 -12.13
C GLN A 379 4.12 3.81 -13.15
N LYS A 380 4.18 4.88 -13.96
CA LYS A 380 3.21 5.15 -15.03
C LYS A 380 3.20 4.08 -16.10
N LEU A 381 4.38 3.56 -16.47
CA LEU A 381 4.53 2.49 -17.44
C LEU A 381 3.91 1.18 -16.93
N ILE A 382 4.16 0.81 -15.67
CA ILE A 382 3.57 -0.37 -15.03
C ILE A 382 2.05 -0.23 -14.95
N SER A 383 1.54 0.95 -14.59
CA SER A 383 0.09 1.22 -14.61
C SER A 383 -0.48 1.09 -16.03
N PHE A 384 0.19 1.62 -17.05
CA PHE A 384 -0.26 1.56 -18.43
C PHE A 384 -0.38 0.12 -18.93
N ILE A 385 0.68 -0.69 -18.77
CA ILE A 385 0.68 -2.07 -19.26
C ILE A 385 -0.37 -2.94 -18.54
N THR A 386 -0.61 -2.70 -17.25
CA THR A 386 -1.59 -3.45 -16.46
C THR A 386 -3.02 -3.08 -16.87
N THR A 387 -3.32 -1.79 -17.06
CA THR A 387 -4.61 -1.35 -17.60
C THR A 387 -4.85 -1.91 -19.01
N LYS A 388 -3.82 -1.89 -19.89
CA LYS A 388 -3.94 -2.49 -21.22
C LYS A 388 -4.21 -3.99 -21.17
N ALA A 389 -3.56 -4.71 -20.26
CA ALA A 389 -3.83 -6.13 -20.07
C ALA A 389 -5.26 -6.38 -19.59
N ASP A 390 -5.77 -5.58 -18.64
CA ASP A 390 -7.14 -5.75 -18.12
C ASP A 390 -8.23 -5.48 -19.16
N LEU A 391 -8.01 -4.52 -20.06
CA LEU A 391 -8.91 -4.19 -21.16
C LEU A 391 -8.79 -5.15 -22.36
N SER A 392 -7.72 -5.94 -22.43
CA SER A 392 -7.51 -6.88 -23.53
C SER A 392 -8.42 -8.11 -23.41
N GLN A 393 -8.90 -8.62 -24.54
CA GLN A 393 -9.75 -9.82 -24.58
C GLN A 393 -9.03 -11.05 -24.00
N ASP A 394 -7.74 -11.19 -24.24
CA ASP A 394 -6.91 -12.31 -23.74
C ASP A 394 -6.45 -12.12 -22.28
N ALA A 395 -6.80 -11.01 -21.62
CA ALA A 395 -6.28 -10.59 -20.32
C ALA A 395 -4.73 -10.64 -20.27
N PHE A 396 -4.09 -10.27 -21.38
CA PHE A 396 -2.65 -10.34 -21.57
C PHE A 396 -2.16 -9.13 -22.36
N TYR A 397 -1.09 -8.48 -21.90
CA TYR A 397 -0.40 -7.45 -22.65
C TYR A 397 1.11 -7.59 -22.50
N ASN A 398 1.85 -7.42 -23.60
CA ASN A 398 3.30 -7.44 -23.59
C ASN A 398 3.83 -6.22 -24.34
N LEU A 399 4.72 -5.48 -23.69
CA LEU A 399 5.44 -4.36 -24.27
C LEU A 399 6.92 -4.72 -24.41
N GLU A 400 7.36 -4.99 -25.63
CA GLU A 400 8.79 -5.24 -25.86
C GLU A 400 9.61 -3.96 -25.67
N ALA A 401 10.87 -4.13 -25.26
CA ALA A 401 11.76 -3.00 -24.96
C ALA A 401 11.91 -2.04 -26.16
N LYS A 402 11.92 -2.58 -27.39
CA LYS A 402 12.03 -1.81 -28.65
C LYS A 402 10.78 -1.00 -29.00
N GLU A 403 9.62 -1.38 -28.49
CA GLU A 403 8.30 -0.77 -28.78
C GLU A 403 7.91 0.27 -27.72
N LYS A 404 8.71 0.40 -26.67
CA LYS A 404 8.39 1.19 -25.48
C LYS A 404 8.44 2.70 -25.71
N LYS A 405 9.27 3.19 -26.61
CA LYS A 405 9.43 4.63 -26.87
C LYS A 405 8.11 5.35 -27.24
N PRO A 406 7.35 4.91 -28.28
CA PRO A 406 6.07 5.55 -28.60
C PRO A 406 5.03 5.42 -27.47
N VAL A 407 5.09 4.34 -26.67
CA VAL A 407 4.22 4.18 -25.50
C VAL A 407 4.56 5.19 -24.42
N ILE A 408 5.84 5.40 -24.10
CA ILE A 408 6.30 6.42 -23.16
C ILE A 408 5.85 7.82 -23.62
N GLU A 409 6.02 8.15 -24.91
CA GLU A 409 5.59 9.43 -25.46
C GLU A 409 4.07 9.63 -25.31
N SER A 410 3.27 8.59 -25.56
CA SER A 410 1.82 8.60 -25.36
C SER A 410 1.43 8.79 -23.89
N ILE A 411 2.12 8.11 -22.96
CA ILE A 411 1.92 8.28 -21.51
C ILE A 411 2.21 9.72 -21.11
N ILE A 412 3.37 10.26 -21.49
CA ILE A 412 3.77 11.64 -21.17
C ILE A 412 2.74 12.63 -21.71
N ARG A 413 2.29 12.47 -22.96
CA ARG A 413 1.26 13.32 -23.56
C ARG A 413 -0.05 13.28 -22.78
N SER A 414 -0.54 12.09 -22.45
CA SER A 414 -1.79 11.91 -21.69
C SER A 414 -1.71 12.58 -20.32
N TYR A 415 -0.57 12.45 -19.63
CA TYR A 415 -0.35 13.13 -18.35
C TYR A 415 -0.29 14.65 -18.48
N LYS A 416 0.36 15.18 -19.52
CA LYS A 416 0.39 16.62 -19.78
C LYS A 416 -1.02 17.17 -20.06
N GLU A 417 -1.83 16.44 -20.82
CA GLU A 417 -3.22 16.81 -21.10
C GLU A 417 -4.07 16.84 -19.83
N ILE A 418 -3.96 15.80 -19.00
CA ILE A 418 -4.62 15.74 -17.69
C ILE A 418 -4.22 16.94 -16.82
N GLN A 419 -2.91 17.22 -16.70
CA GLN A 419 -2.43 18.36 -15.91
C GLN A 419 -2.88 19.69 -16.48
N PHE A 420 -2.87 19.84 -17.81
CA PHE A 420 -3.33 21.05 -18.48
C PHE A 420 -4.81 21.33 -18.17
N ILE A 421 -5.69 20.33 -18.29
CA ILE A 421 -7.12 20.46 -17.98
C ILE A 421 -7.32 20.77 -16.50
N GLN A 422 -6.63 20.05 -15.61
CA GLN A 422 -6.71 20.27 -14.17
C GLN A 422 -6.30 21.69 -13.78
N ASN A 423 -5.17 22.18 -14.30
CA ASN A 423 -4.67 23.54 -14.03
C ASN A 423 -5.61 24.59 -14.60
N THR A 424 -6.10 24.40 -15.83
CA THR A 424 -7.05 25.32 -16.48
C THR A 424 -8.30 25.53 -15.65
N LEU A 425 -8.90 24.44 -15.14
CA LEU A 425 -10.06 24.53 -14.26
C LEU A 425 -9.69 25.13 -12.89
N ASN A 426 -8.50 24.86 -12.36
CA ASN A 426 -8.05 25.44 -11.10
C ASN A 426 -7.84 26.96 -11.17
N GLU A 427 -7.29 27.44 -12.27
CA GLU A 427 -7.01 28.84 -12.56
C GLU A 427 -8.24 29.60 -13.09
N LYS A 428 -9.37 28.91 -13.28
CA LYS A 428 -10.60 29.45 -13.88
C LYS A 428 -10.41 29.98 -15.31
N ASN A 429 -9.47 29.41 -16.07
CA ASN A 429 -9.21 29.77 -17.47
C ASN A 429 -10.20 29.08 -18.42
N LEU A 430 -11.49 29.35 -18.21
CA LEU A 430 -12.59 28.82 -19.01
C LEU A 430 -13.36 30.00 -19.62
N GLU A 431 -13.76 29.85 -20.87
CA GLU A 431 -14.61 30.81 -21.57
C GLU A 431 -15.92 30.17 -22.01
N LEU A 432 -16.95 31.00 -22.19
CA LEU A 432 -18.23 30.57 -22.75
C LEU A 432 -18.36 31.05 -24.19
N PHE A 433 -18.58 30.08 -25.07
CA PHE A 433 -19.10 30.34 -26.40
C PHE A 433 -20.58 30.05 -26.35
N PHE A 434 -21.35 30.70 -27.22
CA PHE A 434 -22.79 30.56 -27.27
C PHE A 434 -23.18 30.11 -28.67
N GLN A 435 -24.17 29.23 -28.76
CA GLN A 435 -24.76 28.88 -30.04
C GLN A 435 -26.24 29.26 -30.02
N PRO A 436 -26.71 30.06 -30.99
CA PRO A 436 -28.11 30.45 -31.02
C PRO A 436 -28.98 29.31 -31.54
N VAL A 437 -30.10 29.10 -30.85
CA VAL A 437 -31.28 28.45 -31.41
C VAL A 437 -32.14 29.56 -32.00
N VAL A 438 -32.45 29.48 -33.28
CA VAL A 438 -33.20 30.54 -33.98
C VAL A 438 -34.59 30.07 -34.34
N GLU A 439 -35.51 31.02 -34.43
CA GLU A 439 -36.77 30.82 -35.15
C GLU A 439 -36.45 30.80 -36.65
N MET A 440 -36.78 29.70 -37.33
CA MET A 440 -36.20 29.39 -38.64
C MET A 440 -36.74 30.29 -39.76
N GLU A 441 -37.96 30.82 -39.62
CA GLU A 441 -38.61 31.69 -40.61
C GLU A 441 -38.09 33.13 -40.50
N SER A 442 -38.14 33.72 -39.30
CA SER A 442 -37.73 35.10 -39.00
C SER A 442 -36.23 35.27 -38.81
N ARG A 443 -35.51 34.18 -38.51
CA ARG A 443 -34.09 34.16 -38.11
C ARG A 443 -33.79 34.86 -36.78
N GLU A 444 -34.81 35.23 -36.01
CA GLU A 444 -34.61 35.81 -34.68
C GLU A 444 -34.08 34.76 -33.70
N VAL A 445 -33.19 35.20 -32.80
CA VAL A 445 -32.62 34.32 -31.77
C VAL A 445 -33.69 33.97 -30.73
N TYR A 446 -34.08 32.69 -30.68
CA TYR A 446 -35.07 32.19 -29.74
C TYR A 446 -34.46 31.94 -28.35
N ASN A 447 -33.27 31.33 -28.30
CA ASN A 447 -32.48 31.14 -27.09
C ASN A 447 -30.98 31.03 -27.42
N LEU A 448 -30.13 31.00 -26.38
CA LEU A 448 -28.72 30.65 -26.52
C LEU A 448 -28.42 29.37 -25.74
N GLU A 449 -27.63 28.47 -26.32
CA GLU A 449 -26.95 27.39 -25.61
C GLU A 449 -25.53 27.82 -25.25
N ALA A 450 -25.16 27.75 -23.97
CA ALA A 450 -23.80 28.07 -23.54
C ALA A 450 -22.92 26.83 -23.54
N LEU A 451 -21.76 26.97 -24.18
CA LEU A 451 -20.83 25.91 -24.49
C LEU A 451 -19.44 26.27 -23.94
N ALA A 452 -18.98 25.48 -22.97
CA ALA A 452 -17.67 25.68 -22.36
C ALA A 452 -16.52 25.48 -23.36
N ARG A 453 -15.53 26.38 -23.32
CA ARG A 453 -14.31 26.33 -24.14
C ARG A 453 -13.08 26.61 -23.27
N ILE A 454 -11.98 25.93 -23.58
CA ILE A 454 -10.65 26.33 -23.10
C ILE A 454 -9.98 27.09 -24.24
N VAL A 455 -9.68 28.37 -24.00
CA VAL A 455 -9.03 29.23 -25.00
C VAL A 455 -7.56 29.37 -24.64
N THR A 456 -6.70 29.01 -25.59
CA THR A 456 -5.25 29.18 -25.50
C THR A 456 -4.78 30.10 -26.63
N PRO A 457 -3.55 30.63 -26.58
CA PRO A 457 -3.01 31.43 -27.68
C PRO A 457 -3.03 30.72 -29.03
N ASP A 458 -2.91 29.39 -29.03
CA ASP A 458 -2.74 28.58 -30.25
C ASP A 458 -4.03 27.86 -30.68
N ALA A 459 -5.01 27.66 -29.78
CA ALA A 459 -6.18 26.84 -30.05
C ALA A 459 -7.39 27.16 -29.15
N ILE A 460 -8.58 26.85 -29.66
CA ILE A 460 -9.83 26.80 -28.90
C ILE A 460 -10.23 25.33 -28.76
N ILE A 461 -10.27 24.83 -27.53
CA ILE A 461 -10.56 23.42 -27.21
C ILE A 461 -12.00 23.31 -26.76
N SER A 462 -12.76 22.42 -27.42
CA SER A 462 -14.17 22.19 -27.11
C SER A 462 -14.38 21.30 -25.89
N ALA A 463 -15.53 21.45 -25.21
CA ALA A 463 -15.89 20.56 -24.10
C ALA A 463 -15.84 19.08 -24.49
N LYS A 464 -16.24 18.74 -25.72
CA LYS A 464 -16.17 17.35 -26.25
C LYS A 464 -14.77 16.74 -26.15
N GLU A 465 -13.72 17.54 -26.26
CA GLU A 465 -12.33 17.06 -26.21
C GLU A 465 -11.84 16.82 -24.77
N PHE A 466 -12.28 17.60 -23.78
CA PHE A 466 -11.77 17.50 -22.40
C PHE A 466 -12.77 16.94 -21.38
N ILE A 467 -14.06 16.80 -21.71
CA ILE A 467 -15.11 16.47 -20.75
C ILE A 467 -14.89 15.10 -20.10
N GLN A 468 -14.40 14.11 -20.86
CA GLN A 468 -14.12 12.78 -20.31
C GLN A 468 -13.02 12.85 -19.25
N THR A 469 -11.96 13.61 -19.50
CA THR A 469 -10.89 13.82 -18.51
C THR A 469 -11.41 14.52 -17.26
N VAL A 470 -12.34 15.47 -17.39
CA VAL A 470 -12.96 16.13 -16.24
C VAL A 470 -13.78 15.15 -15.40
N TYR A 471 -14.50 14.22 -16.03
CA TYR A 471 -15.18 13.13 -15.33
C TYR A 471 -14.20 12.19 -14.63
N ASP A 472 -13.15 11.76 -15.32
CA ASP A 472 -12.14 10.84 -14.78
C ASP A 472 -11.39 11.45 -13.58
N LEU A 473 -11.18 12.76 -13.60
CA LEU A 473 -10.59 13.53 -12.49
C LEU A 473 -11.57 13.85 -11.36
N GLY A 474 -12.86 13.52 -11.50
CA GLY A 474 -13.89 13.91 -10.54
C GLY A 474 -14.12 15.43 -10.44
N MET A 475 -13.76 16.19 -11.48
CA MET A 475 -13.81 17.66 -11.50
C MET A 475 -15.09 18.21 -12.14
N ILE A 476 -16.06 17.37 -12.50
CA ILE A 476 -17.29 17.80 -13.18
C ILE A 476 -18.08 18.85 -12.39
N LEU A 477 -18.18 18.67 -11.07
CA LEU A 477 -18.82 19.64 -10.18
C LEU A 477 -18.14 21.03 -10.25
N LYS A 478 -16.82 21.03 -10.39
CA LYS A 478 -16.02 22.26 -10.51
C LYS A 478 -16.23 22.93 -11.85
N LEU A 479 -16.23 22.16 -12.95
CA LEU A 479 -16.55 22.67 -14.28
C LEU A 479 -17.94 23.31 -14.30
N ASP A 480 -18.98 22.60 -13.86
CA ASP A 480 -20.35 23.11 -13.85
C ASP A 480 -20.47 24.37 -12.97
N SER A 481 -19.80 24.40 -11.81
CA SER A 481 -19.80 25.58 -10.94
C SER A 481 -19.16 26.81 -11.61
N LEU A 482 -18.07 26.62 -12.38
CA LEU A 482 -17.43 27.69 -13.15
C LEU A 482 -18.31 28.18 -14.29
N VAL A 483 -18.95 27.27 -15.03
CA VAL A 483 -19.93 27.64 -16.06
C VAL A 483 -21.03 28.51 -15.47
N PHE A 484 -21.58 28.15 -14.31
CA PHE A 484 -22.60 28.94 -13.62
C PHE A 484 -22.10 30.29 -13.09
N GLU A 485 -20.82 30.41 -12.76
CA GLU A 485 -20.17 31.68 -12.42
C GLU A 485 -20.09 32.59 -13.65
N LEU A 486 -19.54 32.08 -14.75
CA LEU A 486 -19.44 32.80 -16.01
C LEU A 486 -20.82 33.22 -16.54
N ILE A 487 -21.84 32.38 -16.44
CA ILE A 487 -23.21 32.75 -16.84
C ILE A 487 -23.75 33.95 -16.06
N ARG A 488 -23.41 34.08 -14.77
CA ARG A 488 -23.77 35.29 -14.01
C ARG A 488 -23.03 36.50 -14.54
N ASP A 489 -21.77 36.36 -14.93
CA ASP A 489 -20.96 37.47 -15.48
C ASP A 489 -21.47 37.92 -16.86
N TYR A 490 -21.90 36.97 -17.69
CA TYR A 490 -22.45 37.22 -19.03
C TYR A 490 -23.95 37.57 -19.03
N ARG A 491 -24.66 37.55 -17.89
CA ARG A 491 -26.13 37.68 -17.81
C ARG A 491 -26.68 38.92 -18.54
N ASP A 492 -26.07 40.08 -18.34
CA ASP A 492 -26.54 41.33 -18.94
C ASP A 492 -26.31 41.27 -20.45
N LYS A 493 -25.19 40.64 -20.85
CA LYS A 493 -24.86 40.50 -22.25
C LYS A 493 -25.77 39.54 -23.01
N ILE A 494 -26.12 38.43 -22.37
CA ILE A 494 -27.07 37.43 -22.88
C ILE A 494 -28.45 38.07 -23.03
N ARG A 495 -28.86 38.92 -22.08
CA ARG A 495 -30.18 39.56 -22.09
C ARG A 495 -30.42 40.48 -23.28
N GLU A 496 -29.37 41.10 -23.81
CA GLU A 496 -29.43 41.91 -25.03
C GLU A 496 -29.75 41.09 -26.28
N VAL A 497 -29.50 39.78 -26.27
CA VAL A 497 -29.73 38.87 -27.41
C VAL A 497 -31.04 38.10 -27.25
N THR A 498 -31.34 37.58 -26.06
CA THR A 498 -32.52 36.74 -25.80
C THR A 498 -32.94 36.79 -24.33
N ASP A 499 -34.09 36.21 -23.99
CA ASP A 499 -34.58 36.01 -22.62
C ASP A 499 -34.33 34.57 -22.09
N LYS A 500 -33.71 33.69 -22.88
CA LYS A 500 -33.54 32.26 -22.58
C LYS A 500 -32.09 31.79 -22.73
N ILE A 501 -31.59 31.10 -21.72
CA ILE A 501 -30.26 30.48 -21.72
C ILE A 501 -30.37 28.99 -21.38
N PHE A 502 -29.66 28.17 -22.14
CA PHE A 502 -29.64 26.71 -22.02
C PHE A 502 -28.24 26.27 -21.61
N LEU A 503 -28.15 25.37 -20.63
CA LEU A 503 -26.90 24.86 -20.08
C LEU A 503 -26.90 23.34 -19.98
N ASN A 504 -25.85 22.72 -20.51
CA ASN A 504 -25.51 21.35 -20.20
C ASN A 504 -24.99 21.23 -18.76
N VAL A 505 -25.58 20.34 -17.96
CA VAL A 505 -25.19 20.15 -16.54
C VAL A 505 -25.13 18.67 -16.19
N SER A 506 -24.10 18.25 -15.47
CA SER A 506 -24.00 16.87 -15.04
C SER A 506 -25.08 16.50 -14.00
N PRO A 507 -25.75 15.34 -14.12
CA PRO A 507 -26.64 14.83 -13.08
C PRO A 507 -25.96 14.69 -11.72
N PHE A 508 -24.64 14.42 -11.72
CA PHE A 508 -23.85 14.34 -10.50
C PHE A 508 -23.83 15.68 -9.76
N SER A 509 -23.70 16.79 -10.49
CA SER A 509 -23.76 18.14 -9.94
C SER A 509 -25.14 18.46 -9.38
N LEU A 510 -26.21 18.10 -10.09
CA LEU A 510 -27.59 18.33 -9.62
C LEU A 510 -27.92 17.60 -8.31
N LYS A 511 -27.29 16.45 -8.05
CA LYS A 511 -27.40 15.71 -6.79
C LYS A 511 -26.67 16.38 -5.63
N SER A 512 -25.67 17.20 -5.89
CA SER A 512 -24.88 17.90 -4.86
C SER A 512 -25.66 19.07 -4.24
N ALA A 513 -25.79 19.07 -2.91
CA ALA A 513 -26.44 20.16 -2.19
C ALA A 513 -25.69 21.51 -2.35
N ASN A 514 -24.36 21.47 -2.37
CA ASN A 514 -23.55 22.67 -2.58
C ASN A 514 -23.78 23.29 -3.95
N PHE A 515 -23.87 22.45 -5.00
CA PHE A 515 -24.16 22.94 -6.34
C PHE A 515 -25.59 23.45 -6.47
N ARG A 516 -26.58 22.83 -5.82
CA ARG A 516 -27.95 23.37 -5.80
C ARG A 516 -28.03 24.77 -5.19
N ASN A 517 -27.17 25.12 -4.23
CA ASN A 517 -27.06 26.49 -3.73
C ASN A 517 -26.51 27.47 -4.78
N ILE A 518 -25.50 27.03 -5.57
CA ILE A 518 -24.95 27.81 -6.70
C ILE A 518 -26.04 28.02 -7.76
N LEU A 519 -26.75 26.94 -8.13
CA LEU A 519 -27.87 26.97 -9.06
C LEU A 519 -28.94 27.96 -8.61
N ASN A 520 -29.40 27.89 -7.36
CA ASN A 520 -30.42 28.80 -6.82
C ASN A 520 -29.96 30.27 -6.90
N LYS A 521 -28.72 30.55 -6.51
CA LYS A 521 -28.15 31.91 -6.59
C LYS A 521 -28.13 32.41 -8.04
N THR A 522 -27.61 31.60 -8.98
CA THR A 522 -27.56 31.97 -10.40
C THR A 522 -28.96 32.19 -10.96
N VAL A 523 -29.93 31.31 -10.67
CA VAL A 523 -31.32 31.47 -11.13
C VAL A 523 -31.95 32.76 -10.59
N ALA A 524 -31.72 33.09 -9.32
CA ALA A 524 -32.22 34.33 -8.73
C ALA A 524 -31.63 35.57 -9.41
N GLU A 525 -30.35 35.56 -9.77
CA GLU A 525 -29.69 36.65 -10.48
C GLU A 525 -30.14 36.77 -11.94
N LEU A 526 -30.27 35.65 -12.65
CA LEU A 526 -30.81 35.62 -14.02
C LEU A 526 -32.24 36.17 -14.05
N LYS A 527 -33.10 35.78 -13.10
CA LYS A 527 -34.48 36.30 -13.01
C LYS A 527 -34.53 37.82 -12.81
N ARG A 528 -33.57 38.43 -12.09
CA ARG A 528 -33.53 39.89 -11.89
C ARG A 528 -33.32 40.67 -13.20
N VAL A 529 -32.61 40.08 -14.15
CA VAL A 529 -32.38 40.68 -15.48
C VAL A 529 -33.39 40.20 -16.53
N GLY A 530 -34.38 39.39 -16.12
CA GLY A 530 -35.40 38.85 -17.02
C GLY A 530 -34.93 37.68 -17.89
N LEU A 531 -33.90 36.94 -17.45
CA LEU A 531 -33.46 35.70 -18.09
C LEU A 531 -34.10 34.47 -17.43
N THR A 532 -34.38 33.47 -18.26
CA THR A 532 -34.82 32.13 -17.83
C THR A 532 -33.77 31.08 -18.16
N LEU A 533 -33.52 30.17 -17.22
CA LEU A 533 -32.56 29.09 -17.35
C LEU A 533 -33.28 27.77 -17.66
N THR A 534 -32.80 27.09 -18.70
CA THR A 534 -33.12 25.69 -19.01
C THR A 534 -31.86 24.84 -18.84
N ILE A 535 -31.99 23.67 -18.21
CA ILE A 535 -30.91 22.69 -18.09
C ILE A 535 -31.13 21.57 -19.11
N GLU A 536 -30.10 21.25 -19.87
CA GLU A 536 -30.07 20.15 -20.83
C GLU A 536 -29.53 18.90 -20.17
N LEU A 537 -30.23 17.78 -20.38
CA LEU A 537 -29.83 16.45 -19.90
C LEU A 537 -30.12 15.42 -20.99
N THR A 538 -29.21 14.48 -21.17
CA THR A 538 -29.44 13.36 -22.08
C THR A 538 -30.65 12.54 -21.64
N GLU A 539 -31.21 11.80 -22.60
CA GLU A 539 -32.36 10.92 -22.39
C GLU A 539 -32.22 9.99 -21.17
N GLN A 540 -31.09 9.28 -21.07
CA GLN A 540 -30.82 8.38 -19.94
C GLN A 540 -30.67 9.15 -18.62
N ALA A 541 -30.02 10.32 -18.65
CA ALA A 541 -29.86 11.16 -17.47
C ALA A 541 -31.21 11.66 -16.93
N ILE A 542 -32.20 11.93 -17.78
CA ILE A 542 -33.56 12.28 -17.34
C ILE A 542 -34.20 11.11 -16.58
N LEU A 543 -34.15 9.91 -17.15
CA LEU A 543 -34.80 8.72 -16.59
C LEU A 543 -34.24 8.33 -15.22
N GLU A 544 -32.93 8.44 -15.04
CA GLU A 544 -32.26 8.06 -13.79
C GLU A 544 -32.38 9.13 -12.68
N ASN A 545 -32.90 10.33 -13.00
CA ASN A 545 -32.84 11.49 -12.10
C ASN A 545 -34.17 12.26 -11.98
N VAL A 546 -35.30 11.59 -12.25
CA VAL A 546 -36.67 12.17 -12.23
C VAL A 546 -36.95 12.96 -10.94
N ASP A 547 -36.62 12.42 -9.77
CA ASP A 547 -36.90 13.08 -8.48
C ASP A 547 -36.09 14.37 -8.30
N VAL A 548 -34.83 14.36 -8.75
CA VAL A 548 -33.95 15.54 -8.69
C VAL A 548 -34.47 16.63 -9.63
N ILE A 549 -34.92 16.24 -10.83
CA ILE A 549 -35.50 17.13 -11.84
C ILE A 549 -36.77 17.79 -11.31
N ARG A 550 -37.71 17.01 -10.75
CA ARG A 550 -38.94 17.54 -10.14
C ARG A 550 -38.62 18.50 -8.99
N PHE A 551 -37.72 18.09 -8.08
CA PHE A 551 -37.30 18.95 -6.98
C PHE A 551 -36.75 20.30 -7.46
N ILE A 552 -35.85 20.28 -8.45
CA ILE A 552 -35.24 21.51 -8.99
C ILE A 552 -36.27 22.38 -9.70
N ASN A 553 -37.19 21.79 -10.45
CA ASN A 553 -38.27 22.53 -11.08
C ASN A 553 -39.20 23.18 -10.04
N GLU A 554 -39.67 22.43 -9.05
CA GLU A 554 -40.59 22.91 -8.02
C GLU A 554 -39.97 24.01 -7.15
N HIS A 555 -38.70 23.89 -6.78
CA HIS A 555 -38.06 24.80 -5.82
C HIS A 555 -37.38 26.00 -6.48
N TYR A 556 -36.88 25.86 -7.71
CA TYR A 556 -36.12 26.92 -8.39
C TYR A 556 -36.82 27.46 -9.64
N GLY A 557 -37.84 26.76 -10.16
CA GLY A 557 -38.55 27.13 -11.39
C GLY A 557 -37.70 26.93 -12.65
N VAL A 558 -36.68 26.07 -12.59
CA VAL A 558 -35.82 25.73 -13.73
C VAL A 558 -36.50 24.67 -14.58
N LYS A 559 -36.48 24.87 -15.90
CA LYS A 559 -37.00 23.90 -16.87
C LYS A 559 -35.88 23.00 -17.37
N PHE A 560 -36.26 21.87 -17.93
CA PHE A 560 -35.34 20.92 -18.53
C PHE A 560 -35.62 20.71 -20.02
N ALA A 561 -34.55 20.47 -20.77
CA ALA A 561 -34.57 19.98 -22.13
C ALA A 561 -34.03 18.55 -22.16
N ILE A 562 -34.65 17.69 -22.96
CA ILE A 562 -34.11 16.37 -23.24
C ILE A 562 -33.17 16.51 -24.44
N ASP A 563 -31.91 16.17 -24.22
CA ASP A 563 -30.84 16.26 -25.21
C ASP A 563 -30.54 14.92 -25.88
N ASP A 564 -29.98 14.94 -27.10
CA ASP A 564 -29.65 13.77 -27.94
C ASP A 564 -30.80 12.75 -28.07
N PHE A 565 -32.06 13.21 -28.13
CA PHE A 565 -33.22 12.32 -28.08
C PHE A 565 -33.28 11.40 -29.30
N GLY A 566 -33.46 10.10 -29.07
CA GLY A 566 -33.60 9.07 -30.11
C GLY A 566 -32.36 8.18 -30.32
N THR A 567 -31.29 8.43 -29.57
CA THR A 567 -30.08 7.58 -29.55
C THR A 567 -30.12 6.49 -28.47
N GLY A 568 -31.08 6.56 -27.53
CA GLY A 568 -31.19 5.68 -26.36
C GLY A 568 -32.57 5.02 -26.16
N TYR A 569 -32.76 4.46 -24.97
CA TYR A 569 -34.02 3.82 -24.57
C TYR A 569 -34.90 4.77 -23.76
N SER A 570 -35.95 5.31 -24.40
CA SER A 570 -36.87 6.25 -23.76
C SER A 570 -38.03 5.53 -23.11
N SER A 571 -38.27 5.81 -21.83
CA SER A 571 -39.61 5.64 -21.28
C SER A 571 -40.46 6.82 -21.71
N LEU A 572 -41.19 6.68 -22.83
CA LEU A 572 -42.14 7.69 -23.31
C LEU A 572 -43.13 8.11 -22.23
N TYR A 573 -43.49 7.17 -21.33
CA TYR A 573 -44.30 7.46 -20.15
C TYR A 573 -43.63 8.47 -19.21
N THR A 574 -42.33 8.30 -18.93
CA THR A 574 -41.58 9.20 -18.06
C THR A 574 -41.47 10.60 -18.68
N VAL A 575 -41.18 10.67 -19.98
CA VAL A 575 -41.14 11.95 -20.73
C VAL A 575 -42.51 12.64 -20.68
N ALA A 576 -43.59 11.91 -20.92
CA ALA A 576 -44.95 12.45 -20.84
C ALA A 576 -45.30 12.95 -19.43
N SER A 577 -44.93 12.19 -18.39
CA SER A 577 -45.15 12.60 -16.99
C SER A 577 -44.39 13.88 -16.63
N LEU A 578 -43.13 14.00 -17.04
CA LEU A 578 -42.31 15.19 -16.80
C LEU A 578 -42.81 16.41 -17.59
N SER A 579 -43.24 16.21 -18.83
CA SER A 579 -43.88 17.27 -19.62
C SER A 579 -45.16 17.77 -18.95
N GLN A 580 -46.03 16.87 -18.49
CA GLN A 580 -47.28 17.22 -17.80
C GLN A 580 -47.04 18.04 -16.52
N SER A 581 -45.97 17.73 -15.78
CA SER A 581 -45.57 18.50 -14.59
C SER A 581 -45.00 19.88 -14.92
N GLY A 582 -44.67 20.17 -16.18
CA GLY A 582 -43.99 21.39 -16.62
C GLY A 582 -42.48 21.41 -16.33
N ALA A 583 -41.93 20.31 -15.82
CA ALA A 583 -40.51 20.18 -15.53
C ALA A 583 -39.66 20.10 -16.81
N VAL A 584 -40.13 19.36 -17.81
CA VAL A 584 -39.50 19.28 -19.14
C VAL A 584 -40.33 20.09 -20.13
N ALA A 585 -39.67 20.94 -20.90
CA ALA A 585 -40.33 21.83 -21.86
C ALA A 585 -39.80 21.70 -23.30
N TYR A 586 -38.61 21.13 -23.46
CA TYR A 586 -37.93 21.05 -24.75
C TYR A 586 -37.46 19.62 -25.03
N LEU A 587 -37.44 19.27 -26.32
CA LEU A 587 -36.87 18.03 -26.82
C LEU A 587 -35.94 18.38 -27.98
N LYS A 588 -34.64 18.15 -27.80
CA LYS A 588 -33.62 18.34 -28.83
C LYS A 588 -33.45 17.03 -29.61
N VAL A 589 -33.55 17.10 -30.93
CA VAL A 589 -33.42 15.92 -31.81
C VAL A 589 -31.98 15.80 -32.25
N ASP A 590 -31.38 14.63 -32.01
CA ASP A 590 -29.97 14.35 -32.30
C ASP A 590 -29.58 14.71 -33.75
N GLY A 591 -28.39 15.31 -33.87
CA GLY A 591 -27.87 15.82 -35.13
C GLY A 591 -27.56 14.78 -36.19
N GLU A 592 -27.22 13.54 -35.83
CA GLU A 592 -27.02 12.48 -36.82
C GLU A 592 -28.33 12.14 -37.53
N MET A 593 -29.46 12.13 -36.82
CA MET A 593 -30.77 11.94 -37.43
C MET A 593 -31.16 13.11 -38.33
N ILE A 594 -30.89 14.35 -37.89
CA ILE A 594 -31.17 15.53 -38.71
C ILE A 594 -30.33 15.55 -39.99
N ARG A 595 -29.04 15.20 -39.93
CA ARG A 595 -28.23 15.03 -41.15
C ARG A 595 -28.71 13.89 -42.03
N GLY A 596 -29.12 12.77 -41.42
CA GLY A 596 -29.57 11.57 -42.15
C GLY A 596 -30.89 11.74 -42.89
N MET A 597 -31.75 12.69 -42.49
CA MET A 597 -33.09 12.87 -43.08
C MET A 597 -33.06 13.34 -44.54
N GLU A 598 -31.94 13.89 -45.02
CA GLU A 598 -31.81 14.27 -46.43
C GLU A 598 -31.68 13.06 -47.35
N SER A 599 -30.94 12.04 -46.89
CA SER A 599 -30.50 10.89 -47.69
C SER A 599 -31.30 9.61 -47.43
N SER A 600 -32.03 9.52 -46.31
CA SER A 600 -32.80 8.33 -45.93
C SER A 600 -34.28 8.66 -45.69
N PRO A 601 -35.20 8.13 -46.51
CA PRO A 601 -36.65 8.22 -46.28
C PRO A 601 -37.08 7.62 -44.93
N GLU A 602 -36.39 6.60 -44.46
CA GLU A 602 -36.63 5.96 -43.16
C GLU A 602 -36.27 6.93 -42.02
N THR A 603 -35.09 7.56 -42.08
CA THR A 603 -34.66 8.55 -41.09
C THR A 603 -35.60 9.75 -41.07
N PHE A 604 -36.04 10.23 -42.24
CA PHE A 604 -37.06 11.26 -42.34
C PHE A 604 -38.36 10.89 -41.60
N LYS A 605 -38.86 9.65 -41.77
CA LYS A 605 -40.07 9.17 -41.05
C LYS A 605 -39.87 9.11 -39.55
N VAL A 606 -38.67 8.72 -39.08
CA VAL A 606 -38.33 8.72 -37.65
C VAL A 606 -38.35 10.14 -37.09
N VAL A 607 -37.66 11.08 -37.73
CA VAL A 607 -37.66 12.51 -37.33
C VAL A 607 -39.09 13.05 -37.30
N ASN A 608 -39.88 12.83 -38.35
CA ASN A 608 -41.29 13.25 -38.40
C ASN A 608 -42.12 12.63 -37.25
N THR A 609 -41.85 11.38 -36.86
CA THR A 609 -42.54 10.74 -35.73
C THR A 609 -42.17 11.41 -34.41
N ILE A 610 -40.89 11.72 -34.19
CA ILE A 610 -40.41 12.43 -32.99
C ILE A 610 -41.03 13.84 -32.92
N VAL A 611 -41.10 14.56 -34.04
CA VAL A 611 -41.73 15.89 -34.11
C VAL A 611 -43.22 15.81 -33.76
N ASN A 612 -43.96 14.87 -34.34
CA ASN A 612 -45.39 14.69 -34.03
C ASN A 612 -45.62 14.27 -32.57
N MET A 613 -44.75 13.43 -32.03
CA MET A 613 -44.81 13.01 -30.63
C MET A 613 -44.54 14.19 -29.68
N SER A 614 -43.48 14.97 -29.92
CA SER A 614 -43.16 16.15 -29.10
C SER A 614 -44.31 17.16 -29.12
N TYR A 615 -44.95 17.37 -30.28
CA TYR A 615 -46.17 18.18 -30.36
C TYR A 615 -47.32 17.61 -29.51
N ALA A 616 -47.58 16.31 -29.59
CA ALA A 616 -48.61 15.63 -28.78
C ALA A 616 -48.35 15.74 -27.26
N LEU A 617 -47.07 15.77 -26.87
CA LEU A 617 -46.62 15.96 -25.50
C LEU A 617 -46.49 17.43 -25.09
N ARG A 618 -46.81 18.39 -25.98
CA ARG A 618 -46.66 19.85 -25.78
C ARG A 618 -45.22 20.27 -25.45
N LEU A 619 -44.26 19.53 -25.98
CA LEU A 619 -42.83 19.87 -25.91
C LEU A 619 -42.44 20.68 -27.15
N GLN A 620 -41.59 21.68 -26.95
CA GLN A 620 -41.00 22.43 -28.04
C GLN A 620 -39.82 21.63 -28.62
N THR A 621 -39.91 21.27 -29.90
CA THR A 621 -38.86 20.52 -30.59
C THR A 621 -37.75 21.44 -31.08
N ILE A 622 -36.50 21.03 -30.87
CA ILE A 622 -35.30 21.73 -31.36
C ILE A 622 -34.47 20.72 -32.18
N PRO A 623 -34.57 20.70 -33.51
CA PRO A 623 -33.66 19.94 -34.35
C PRO A 623 -32.25 20.52 -34.26
N GLU A 624 -31.26 19.68 -33.98
CA GLU A 624 -29.86 20.08 -33.94
C GLU A 624 -29.14 19.84 -35.26
N TYR A 625 -27.97 20.45 -35.44
CA TYR A 625 -27.13 20.30 -36.63
C TYR A 625 -27.86 20.60 -37.95
N VAL A 626 -28.68 21.65 -37.96
CA VAL A 626 -29.21 22.22 -39.20
C VAL A 626 -28.07 22.87 -39.98
N GLU A 627 -27.58 22.19 -41.02
CA GLU A 627 -26.36 22.55 -41.76
C GLU A 627 -26.64 23.27 -43.09
N ASN A 628 -27.86 23.20 -43.61
CA ASN A 628 -28.25 23.85 -44.86
C ASN A 628 -29.73 24.27 -44.88
N GLU A 629 -30.11 25.03 -45.92
CA GLU A 629 -31.46 25.54 -46.14
C GLU A 629 -32.49 24.44 -46.41
N GLN A 630 -32.07 23.37 -47.09
CA GLN A 630 -32.93 22.24 -47.43
C GLN A 630 -33.43 21.50 -46.18
N ILE A 631 -32.53 21.23 -45.23
CA ILE A 631 -32.86 20.66 -43.92
C ILE A 631 -33.83 21.60 -43.18
N ALA A 632 -33.51 22.89 -43.11
CA ALA A 632 -34.37 23.87 -42.43
C ALA A 632 -35.79 23.90 -43.03
N THR A 633 -35.90 23.88 -44.36
CA THR A 633 -37.19 23.89 -45.08
C THR A 633 -38.02 22.65 -44.74
N ARG A 634 -37.41 21.45 -44.79
CA ARG A 634 -38.10 20.21 -44.45
C ARG A 634 -38.56 20.17 -42.99
N LEU A 635 -37.75 20.69 -42.06
CA LEU A 635 -38.13 20.77 -40.65
C LEU A 635 -39.29 21.73 -40.42
N MET A 636 -39.32 22.87 -41.13
CA MET A 636 -40.46 23.80 -41.11
C MET A 636 -41.73 23.15 -41.66
N GLU A 637 -41.64 22.37 -42.74
CA GLU A 637 -42.76 21.59 -43.28
C GLU A 637 -43.29 20.55 -42.30
N MET A 638 -42.43 19.99 -41.44
CA MET A 638 -42.82 19.09 -40.34
C MET A 638 -43.44 19.82 -39.15
N GLY A 639 -43.42 21.16 -39.14
CA GLY A 639 -43.96 21.98 -38.06
C GLY A 639 -42.94 22.38 -36.98
N CYS A 640 -41.65 22.13 -37.18
CA CYS A 640 -40.61 22.68 -36.31
C CYS A 640 -40.43 24.17 -36.61
N LYS A 641 -40.58 25.01 -35.60
CA LYS A 641 -40.43 26.48 -35.74
C LYS A 641 -39.04 26.99 -35.41
N ILE A 642 -38.33 26.26 -34.54
CA ILE A 642 -37.01 26.63 -34.06
C ILE A 642 -36.01 25.54 -34.41
N GLY A 643 -34.75 25.90 -34.58
CA GLY A 643 -33.68 24.96 -34.91
C GLY A 643 -32.30 25.51 -34.55
N GLN A 644 -31.33 24.61 -34.47
CA GLN A 644 -29.95 24.92 -34.11
C GLN A 644 -28.98 24.31 -35.11
N GLY A 645 -27.96 25.06 -35.53
CA GLY A 645 -26.93 24.52 -36.40
C GLY A 645 -26.08 25.58 -37.09
N ASN A 646 -25.00 25.11 -37.73
CA ASN A 646 -24.00 25.97 -38.38
C ASN A 646 -24.57 26.75 -39.58
N TYR A 647 -25.71 26.34 -40.12
CA TYR A 647 -26.42 27.12 -41.14
C TYR A 647 -26.86 28.49 -40.65
N PHE A 648 -27.17 28.60 -39.35
CA PHE A 648 -27.57 29.85 -38.71
C PHE A 648 -26.36 30.57 -38.12
N CYS A 649 -25.68 29.89 -37.20
CA CYS A 649 -24.46 30.40 -36.58
C CYS A 649 -23.70 29.25 -35.89
N PRO A 650 -22.36 29.14 -36.09
CA PRO A 650 -21.55 28.26 -35.28
C PRO A 650 -21.38 28.80 -33.85
N PRO A 651 -21.03 27.96 -32.86
CA PRO A 651 -20.68 28.42 -31.53
C PRO A 651 -19.66 29.56 -31.56
N SER A 652 -20.02 30.70 -30.99
CA SER A 652 -19.23 31.95 -31.08
C SER A 652 -19.23 32.72 -29.77
N PRO A 653 -18.26 33.62 -29.52
CA PRO A 653 -18.33 34.54 -28.38
C PRO A 653 -19.61 35.41 -28.44
N ILE A 654 -20.16 35.78 -27.28
CA ILE A 654 -21.44 36.50 -27.20
C ILE A 654 -21.45 37.80 -28.02
N ASP A 655 -20.32 38.49 -28.09
CA ASP A 655 -20.19 39.76 -28.80
C ASP A 655 -20.30 39.59 -30.33
N SER A 656 -19.98 38.39 -30.86
CA SER A 656 -20.17 38.06 -32.28
C SER A 656 -21.62 37.74 -32.63
N ILE A 657 -22.40 37.21 -31.68
CA ILE A 657 -23.80 36.81 -31.89
C ILE A 657 -24.73 38.01 -31.95
N ARG A 658 -24.41 39.08 -31.21
CA ARG A 658 -25.19 40.34 -31.21
C ARG A 658 -25.35 41.00 -32.58
N ASN A 659 -24.52 40.61 -33.54
CA ASN A 659 -24.47 41.17 -34.89
C ASN A 659 -25.06 40.25 -35.97
N LEU A 660 -25.68 39.12 -35.58
CA LEU A 660 -26.52 38.29 -36.46
C LEU A 660 -27.85 38.98 -36.71
#